data_AF-A0A4Q7BP91-F1
#
_entry.id   AF-A0A4Q7BP91-F1
#
_cell.length_a   1.000
_cell.length_b   1.000
_cell.length_c   1.000
_cell.angle_alpha   90.00
_cell.angle_beta   90.00
_cell.angle_gamma   90.00
#
_symmetry.space_group_name_H-M   'P 1'
#
loop_
_entity.id
_entity.type
_entity.pdbx_description
1 polymer ?
#
loop_
_entity_poly.entity_id
_entity_poly.type
_entity_poly.pdbx_seq_one_letter_code
_entity_poly.pdbx_strand_id
1 'polypeptide(L)'
;MTSPIPYGLHVISGELTDQDTDRILSEIHRFLTYKEAAQLENLKQVYDLPDGGYFIVQHSGGIFRVIADKQEPEKLKFINDGLVKLYIPMFFSGVIETPMVRLGEKLKLKLTEICRNRLSRSLDRAIPKTIELERFNIEQNYKFTEFISQANANFLQTQYQAHNPGWYSGSMAKIHQFVGGYGRQDFDQLPEDELERIQFKIPEKLLVEFAEKYNNVRLPGYTGVPPITGEFQYNYRAHKTDAVAFDDQNRPWLIRVADKVYAMPLPVIPLTADPAFHTYIEEEYQDDELLEILGTFKAMPSGESFPDDQQVFQQWVRAGVIIEICDNSIFRNHIPMFPACGWSFNNRGNIAYNTAYKYNSIGIIECTTFRLSLSMVGSKHHYGTESVQVSTELSDSERNTLSRYLSKLNSALGNEGDLAKVIKYKLRHINQAEILSRASINFDAKIEINYWDQYRCNPIANHSGKIIELYRGNLFHPARPKAQPQIKFPYYEAGLCISFDFSPLEPGPTANCDTIMYIYFDNDSVKVVKYFYTEKDFTKEIDTDFDAYMTVGSWYMNETEGKSTIAGHFYLTDIDDRDEIAPTVKRTTVKGEDKGYDSKPMFSYDAHFWRPGTMWRNRYFTQLVKTKTTIGKQLSLAVLVPMFNRSTVLHAKKEYSARMGESERLELNAIVDPYSYRYWTHDNIFAWAGGLEKMTGTPYPVSGNPVWVEIEKYDPHPGNDFANSGPWVTGLPADYTWLIHPNANEWIHSGGGGPPKVNTYSNSAWANDVLSGDLKWPIAEKIISLSTKKPDERYFLPSPDEYGEGMARTSSRVFLGQSEYVNISETNDAGFWKYTGYSNLVSHSRAYHFIGVINE
;
A
#
# COMPACT_ATOMS: atom_id res chain seq x y z
N MET A 1 18.37 -26.22 81.16
CA MET A 1 17.49 -26.28 79.97
C MET A 1 16.45 -25.21 80.15
N THR A 2 16.45 -24.20 79.29
CA THR A 2 15.50 -23.09 79.32
C THR A 2 14.13 -23.58 78.83
N SER A 3 13.05 -23.26 79.56
CA SER A 3 11.68 -23.55 79.14
C SER A 3 11.31 -22.77 77.87
N PRO A 4 10.43 -23.28 76.99
CA PRO A 4 10.05 -22.56 75.77
C PRO A 4 9.39 -21.22 76.11
N ILE A 5 10.01 -20.13 75.63
CA ILE A 5 9.50 -18.76 75.76
C ILE A 5 8.71 -18.45 74.47
N PRO A 6 7.47 -17.94 74.55
CA PRO A 6 6.75 -17.50 73.36
C PRO A 6 7.51 -16.37 72.65
N TYR A 7 7.65 -16.49 71.34
CA TYR A 7 8.33 -15.50 70.50
C TYR A 7 7.41 -15.01 69.40
N GLY A 8 7.55 -13.74 69.02
CA GLY A 8 6.90 -13.22 67.82
C GLY A 8 7.72 -13.59 66.59
N LEU A 9 7.16 -14.38 65.66
CA LEU A 9 7.75 -14.63 64.34
C LEU A 9 7.18 -13.62 63.33
N HIS A 10 8.06 -12.87 62.69
CA HIS A 10 7.69 -11.94 61.62
C HIS A 10 8.45 -12.31 60.34
N VAL A 11 7.74 -12.70 59.29
CA VAL A 11 8.33 -13.01 57.99
C VAL A 11 8.24 -11.77 57.10
N ILE A 12 9.36 -11.26 56.61
CA ILE A 12 9.47 -10.06 55.77
C ILE A 12 9.12 -10.40 54.32
N SER A 13 9.68 -11.48 53.78
CA SER A 13 9.45 -11.94 52.41
C SER A 13 9.52 -13.47 52.33
N GLY A 14 8.79 -14.03 51.36
CA GLY A 14 8.66 -15.47 51.07
C GLY A 14 7.89 -16.29 52.10
N GLU A 15 7.65 -17.56 51.77
CA GLU A 15 7.10 -18.55 52.71
C GLU A 15 8.22 -19.39 53.33
N LEU A 16 8.16 -19.59 54.66
CA LEU A 16 9.10 -20.46 55.36
C LEU A 16 8.74 -21.92 55.10
N THR A 17 9.71 -22.72 54.69
CA THR A 17 9.52 -24.17 54.57
C THR A 17 9.51 -24.80 55.97
N ASP A 18 9.10 -26.08 56.05
CA ASP A 18 9.19 -26.84 57.29
C ASP A 18 10.66 -26.92 57.77
N GLN A 19 11.63 -27.00 56.84
CA GLN A 19 13.07 -27.02 57.17
C GLN A 19 13.57 -25.69 57.73
N ASP A 20 13.09 -24.57 57.18
CA ASP A 20 13.38 -23.23 57.69
C ASP A 20 12.84 -23.06 59.11
N THR A 21 11.61 -23.53 59.35
CA THR A 21 10.94 -23.45 60.66
C THR A 21 11.66 -24.28 61.71
N ASP A 22 12.08 -25.50 61.37
CA ASP A 22 12.87 -26.37 62.25
C ASP A 22 14.25 -25.77 62.56
N ARG A 23 14.89 -25.13 61.56
CA ARG A 23 16.16 -24.41 61.76
C ARG A 23 16.01 -23.26 62.74
N ILE A 24 14.96 -22.45 62.57
CA ILE A 24 14.65 -21.32 63.45
C ILE A 24 14.45 -21.80 64.89
N LEU A 25 13.66 -22.86 65.10
CA LEU A 25 13.42 -23.43 66.43
C LEU A 25 14.71 -23.94 67.07
N SER A 26 15.56 -24.62 66.32
CA SER A 26 16.86 -25.12 66.79
C SER A 26 17.78 -23.99 67.25
N GLU A 27 17.89 -22.91 66.45
CA GLU A 27 18.75 -21.77 66.77
C GLU A 27 18.18 -20.89 67.89
N ILE A 28 16.85 -20.78 68.03
CA ILE A 28 16.21 -20.13 69.19
C ILE A 28 16.66 -20.79 70.50
N HIS A 29 16.65 -22.12 70.57
CA HIS A 29 17.07 -22.83 71.78
C HIS A 29 18.54 -22.58 72.13
N ARG A 30 19.42 -22.58 71.11
CA ARG A 30 20.86 -22.27 71.29
C ARG A 30 21.07 -20.82 71.72
N PHE A 31 20.36 -19.89 71.08
CA PHE A 31 20.41 -18.47 71.36
C PHE A 31 19.99 -18.14 72.80
N LEU A 32 18.88 -18.69 73.28
CA LEU A 32 18.40 -18.49 74.65
C LEU A 32 19.34 -19.11 75.68
N THR A 33 19.83 -20.33 75.43
CA THR A 33 20.79 -21.01 76.31
C THR A 33 22.08 -20.19 76.44
N TYR A 34 22.59 -19.65 75.33
CA TYR A 34 23.78 -18.81 75.31
C TYR A 34 23.56 -17.48 76.05
N LYS A 35 22.43 -16.81 75.82
CA LYS A 35 22.08 -15.55 76.49
C LYS A 35 22.00 -15.70 78.00
N GLU A 36 21.39 -16.79 78.49
CA GLU A 36 21.30 -17.10 79.92
C GLU A 36 22.66 -17.42 80.52
N ALA A 37 23.45 -18.29 79.86
CA ALA A 37 24.78 -18.67 80.33
C ALA A 37 25.75 -17.47 80.39
N ALA A 38 25.64 -16.54 79.44
CA ALA A 38 26.47 -15.34 79.36
C ALA A 38 25.92 -14.13 80.14
N GLN A 39 24.77 -14.27 80.81
CA GLN A 39 24.10 -13.20 81.57
C GLN A 39 23.89 -11.89 80.79
N LEU A 40 23.57 -12.00 79.49
CA LEU A 40 23.42 -10.83 78.62
C LEU A 40 22.00 -10.25 78.75
N GLU A 41 21.89 -8.96 79.04
CA GLU A 41 20.59 -8.25 79.07
C GLU A 41 19.93 -8.22 77.69
N ASN A 42 20.72 -7.91 76.65
CA ASN A 42 20.28 -7.81 75.26
C ASN A 42 21.17 -8.69 74.36
N LEU A 43 20.55 -9.45 73.47
CA LEU A 43 21.26 -10.23 72.45
C LEU A 43 20.53 -10.14 71.11
N LYS A 44 21.29 -10.05 70.02
CA LYS A 44 20.79 -10.10 68.64
C LYS A 44 21.80 -10.90 67.81
N GLN A 45 21.33 -11.92 67.10
CA GLN A 45 22.15 -12.73 66.21
C GLN A 45 21.41 -12.96 64.90
N VAL A 46 22.19 -13.09 63.82
CA VAL A 46 21.70 -13.32 62.45
C VAL A 46 22.17 -14.70 62.03
N TYR A 47 21.30 -15.44 61.38
CA TYR A 47 21.52 -16.81 60.95
C TYR A 47 20.99 -16.99 59.52
N ASP A 48 21.62 -17.88 58.77
CA ASP A 48 21.17 -18.21 57.41
C ASP A 48 20.05 -19.26 57.44
N LEU A 49 19.09 -19.13 56.52
CA LEU A 49 18.05 -20.12 56.29
C LEU A 49 18.57 -21.25 55.39
N PRO A 50 18.21 -22.53 55.63
CA PRO A 50 18.66 -23.67 54.82
C PRO A 50 18.31 -23.52 53.33
N ASP A 51 17.14 -22.97 53.05
CA ASP A 51 16.57 -22.87 51.70
C ASP A 51 16.73 -21.44 51.12
N GLY A 52 17.74 -20.68 51.57
CA GLY A 52 18.03 -19.32 51.11
C GLY A 52 17.37 -18.21 51.94
N GLY A 53 18.05 -17.07 52.04
CA GLY A 53 17.68 -15.96 52.92
C GLY A 53 18.31 -16.06 54.32
N TYR A 54 17.84 -15.23 55.25
CA TYR A 54 18.36 -15.18 56.62
C TYR A 54 17.25 -14.90 57.63
N PHE A 55 17.52 -15.18 58.90
CA PHE A 55 16.66 -14.80 60.00
C PHE A 55 17.46 -14.19 61.15
N ILE A 56 16.82 -13.27 61.87
CA ILE A 56 17.38 -12.53 62.98
C ILE A 56 16.63 -12.94 64.24
N VAL A 57 17.35 -13.46 65.22
CA VAL A 57 16.82 -13.72 66.57
C VAL A 57 17.22 -12.55 67.46
N GLN A 58 16.24 -11.88 68.06
CA GLN A 58 16.46 -10.73 68.93
C GLN A 58 15.70 -10.88 70.25
N HIS A 59 16.43 -10.74 71.36
CA HIS A 59 15.86 -10.64 72.70
C HIS A 59 16.38 -9.37 73.37
N SER A 60 15.53 -8.35 73.49
CA SER A 60 15.91 -7.04 74.07
C SER A 60 14.72 -6.38 74.76
N GLY A 61 14.96 -5.74 75.90
CA GLY A 61 13.92 -4.99 76.63
C GLY A 61 12.69 -5.82 77.03
N GLY A 62 12.86 -7.12 77.28
CA GLY A 62 11.76 -8.05 77.60
C GLY A 62 10.97 -8.56 76.39
N ILE A 63 11.29 -8.15 75.17
CA ILE A 63 10.63 -8.58 73.94
C ILE A 63 11.52 -9.61 73.23
N PHE A 64 10.96 -10.79 72.96
CA PHE A 64 11.59 -11.85 72.20
C PHE A 64 10.93 -12.01 70.83
N ARG A 65 11.68 -11.77 69.75
CA ARG A 65 11.18 -11.85 68.37
C ARG A 65 12.20 -12.47 67.43
N VAL A 66 11.67 -13.13 66.40
CA VAL A 66 12.42 -13.65 65.27
C VAL A 66 11.90 -12.98 64.01
N ILE A 67 12.81 -12.46 63.19
CA ILE A 67 12.49 -11.81 61.92
C ILE A 67 13.14 -12.63 60.81
N ALA A 68 12.37 -13.26 59.94
CA ALA A 68 12.88 -14.07 58.83
C ALA A 68 12.66 -13.36 57.49
N ASP A 69 13.61 -13.51 56.57
CA ASP A 69 13.59 -12.88 55.24
C ASP A 69 14.18 -13.85 54.21
N LYS A 70 13.32 -14.43 53.36
CA LYS A 70 13.72 -15.35 52.28
C LYS A 70 14.45 -14.66 51.14
N GLN A 71 14.36 -13.33 51.06
CA GLN A 71 14.76 -12.57 49.89
C GLN A 71 14.14 -13.12 48.59
N GLU A 72 12.87 -13.54 48.64
CA GLU A 72 12.17 -13.85 47.39
C GLU A 72 12.20 -12.59 46.50
N PRO A 73 12.59 -12.71 45.22
CA PRO A 73 12.57 -11.56 44.33
C PRO A 73 11.15 -11.01 44.30
N GLU A 74 11.00 -9.72 44.65
CA GLU A 74 9.70 -9.07 44.60
C GLU A 74 9.07 -9.34 43.23
N LYS A 75 7.88 -9.95 43.23
CA LYS A 75 7.09 -10.08 42.02
C LYS A 75 6.88 -8.67 41.47
N LEU A 76 7.41 -8.42 40.27
CA LEU A 76 7.42 -7.12 39.62
C LEU A 76 5.97 -6.63 39.40
N LYS A 77 5.45 -5.85 40.33
CA LYS A 77 4.13 -5.21 40.20
C LYS A 77 4.31 -3.84 39.57
N PHE A 78 3.77 -3.67 38.37
CA PHE A 78 3.75 -2.36 37.72
C PHE A 78 2.79 -1.41 38.45
N ILE A 79 3.35 -0.55 39.30
CA ILE A 79 2.63 0.56 39.90
C ILE A 79 2.60 1.70 38.88
N ASN A 80 1.40 2.07 38.45
CA ASN A 80 1.19 3.20 37.53
C ASN A 80 1.23 4.53 38.31
N ASP A 81 2.43 4.93 38.72
CA ASP A 81 2.75 6.18 39.41
C ASP A 81 3.28 7.28 38.47
N GLY A 82 3.43 6.98 37.17
CA GLY A 82 3.99 7.86 36.14
C GLY A 82 5.49 8.09 36.23
N LEU A 83 6.22 7.31 37.04
CA LEU A 83 7.67 7.35 37.13
C LEU A 83 8.32 6.35 36.16
N VAL A 84 9.55 6.65 35.74
CA VAL A 84 10.36 5.72 34.93
C VAL A 84 10.52 4.40 35.68
N LYS A 85 10.27 3.30 34.95
CA LYS A 85 10.49 1.94 35.45
C LYS A 85 11.81 1.42 34.89
N LEU A 86 12.58 0.74 35.72
CA LEU A 86 13.80 0.02 35.31
C LEU A 86 13.43 -1.29 34.62
N TYR A 87 12.71 -1.18 33.51
CA TYR A 87 12.09 -2.30 32.82
C TYR A 87 12.21 -2.12 31.31
N ILE A 88 12.64 -3.19 30.63
CA ILE A 88 12.68 -3.26 29.17
C ILE A 88 11.95 -4.54 28.74
N PRO A 89 10.85 -4.43 27.97
CA PRO A 89 10.12 -5.60 27.50
C PRO A 89 10.96 -6.39 26.50
N MET A 90 10.83 -7.72 26.55
CA MET A 90 11.31 -8.55 25.44
C MET A 90 10.32 -8.44 24.28
N PHE A 91 10.82 -8.17 23.06
CA PHE A 91 10.00 -8.24 21.86
C PHE A 91 10.40 -9.43 20.98
N PHE A 92 9.39 -10.03 20.38
CA PHE A 92 9.52 -11.13 19.44
C PHE A 92 9.37 -10.61 18.01
N SER A 93 10.23 -11.07 17.12
CA SER A 93 10.17 -10.77 15.69
C SER A 93 9.86 -12.04 14.92
N GLY A 94 8.91 -11.95 13.98
CA GLY A 94 8.49 -13.11 13.20
C GLY A 94 7.11 -12.96 12.58
N VAL A 95 6.47 -14.10 12.33
CA VAL A 95 5.14 -14.17 11.74
C VAL A 95 4.20 -15.04 12.58
N ILE A 96 2.96 -14.57 12.72
CA ILE A 96 1.87 -15.32 13.36
C ILE A 96 1.39 -16.42 12.41
N GLU A 97 1.44 -17.68 12.85
CA GLU A 97 1.02 -18.82 12.02
C GLU A 97 -0.47 -19.16 12.18
N THR A 98 -1.06 -18.98 13.35
CA THR A 98 -2.48 -19.29 13.57
C THR A 98 -3.09 -18.18 14.42
N PRO A 99 -3.66 -17.14 13.79
CA PRO A 99 -4.23 -16.01 14.54
C PRO A 99 -5.55 -16.37 15.23
N MET A 100 -6.14 -17.52 14.91
CA MET A 100 -7.28 -18.10 15.62
C MET A 100 -6.83 -19.40 16.29
N VAL A 101 -7.03 -19.51 17.59
CA VAL A 101 -6.63 -20.66 18.41
C VAL A 101 -7.86 -21.26 19.11
N ARG A 102 -7.85 -22.57 19.40
CA ARG A 102 -8.90 -23.12 20.28
C ARG A 102 -8.66 -22.65 21.71
N LEU A 103 -9.72 -22.54 22.49
CA LEU A 103 -9.58 -22.21 23.91
C LEU A 103 -8.65 -23.22 24.61
N GLY A 104 -7.64 -22.72 25.31
CA GLY A 104 -6.59 -23.52 25.97
C GLY A 104 -5.38 -23.87 25.11
N GLU A 105 -5.42 -23.62 23.80
CA GLU A 105 -4.24 -23.71 22.92
C GLU A 105 -3.43 -22.41 22.94
N LYS A 106 -2.13 -22.53 22.67
CA LYS A 106 -1.21 -21.40 22.60
C LYS A 106 -1.08 -20.89 21.16
N LEU A 107 -0.89 -19.59 20.99
CA LEU A 107 -0.68 -19.02 19.67
C LEU A 107 0.70 -19.40 19.12
N LYS A 108 0.72 -19.81 17.86
CA LYS A 108 1.92 -20.31 17.18
C LYS A 108 2.61 -19.19 16.39
N LEU A 109 3.92 -19.05 16.61
CA LEU A 109 4.77 -18.06 15.98
C LEU A 109 5.95 -18.72 15.28
N LYS A 110 6.37 -18.18 14.14
CA LYS A 110 7.63 -18.51 13.48
C LYS A 110 8.56 -17.31 13.57
N LEU A 111 9.67 -17.48 14.29
CA LEU A 111 10.59 -16.41 14.68
C LEU A 111 11.65 -16.12 13.63
N THR A 112 12.20 -14.90 13.65
CA THR A 112 13.42 -14.58 12.89
C THR A 112 14.67 -15.22 13.50
N GLU A 113 15.75 -15.40 12.74
CA GLU A 113 17.02 -15.90 13.33
C GLU A 113 17.61 -14.94 14.36
N ILE A 114 17.50 -13.62 14.15
CA ILE A 114 18.00 -12.63 15.11
C ILE A 114 17.20 -12.70 16.42
N CYS A 115 15.87 -12.81 16.35
CA CYS A 115 15.04 -12.99 17.54
C CYS A 115 15.38 -14.30 18.28
N ARG A 116 15.60 -15.40 17.56
CA ARG A 116 16.06 -16.66 18.18
C ARG A 116 17.38 -16.48 18.92
N ASN A 117 18.34 -15.79 18.33
CA ASN A 117 19.63 -15.50 18.96
C ASN A 117 19.47 -14.65 20.23
N ARG A 118 18.63 -13.60 20.18
CA ARG A 118 18.30 -12.74 21.34
C ARG A 118 17.72 -13.56 22.50
N LEU A 119 16.73 -14.40 22.20
CA LEU A 119 16.08 -15.26 23.19
C LEU A 119 17.05 -16.33 23.72
N SER A 120 17.85 -16.94 22.84
CA SER A 120 18.84 -17.94 23.22
C SER A 120 19.92 -17.40 24.14
N ARG A 121 20.42 -16.19 23.91
CA ARG A 121 21.37 -15.52 24.81
C ARG A 121 20.75 -15.20 26.17
N SER A 122 19.46 -14.88 26.21
CA SER A 122 18.75 -14.50 27.43
C SER A 122 18.38 -15.70 28.32
N LEU A 123 18.15 -16.87 27.71
CA LEU A 123 17.75 -18.12 28.39
C LEU A 123 18.86 -19.17 28.45
N ASP A 124 20.04 -18.86 27.90
CA ASP A 124 21.18 -19.78 27.77
C ASP A 124 20.81 -21.16 27.17
N ARG A 125 19.91 -21.17 26.17
CA ARG A 125 19.47 -22.39 25.48
C ARG A 125 19.05 -22.13 24.04
N ALA A 126 19.16 -23.15 23.18
CA ALA A 126 18.70 -23.05 21.80
C ALA A 126 17.17 -22.89 21.71
N ILE A 127 16.71 -21.91 20.93
CA ILE A 127 15.28 -21.66 20.70
C ILE A 127 14.87 -22.21 19.32
N PRO A 128 13.80 -23.01 19.21
CA PRO A 128 13.33 -23.51 17.92
C PRO A 128 12.78 -22.38 17.04
N LYS A 129 12.77 -22.59 15.71
CA LYS A 129 12.26 -21.61 14.75
C LYS A 129 10.78 -21.29 14.95
N THR A 130 10.04 -22.29 15.42
CA THR A 130 8.61 -22.21 15.65
C THR A 130 8.34 -22.48 17.13
N ILE A 131 7.58 -21.59 17.76
CA ILE A 131 7.21 -21.65 19.17
C ILE A 131 5.71 -21.44 19.36
N GLU A 132 5.20 -21.82 20.52
CA GLU A 132 3.80 -21.64 20.91
C GLU A 132 3.75 -20.96 22.28
N LEU A 133 3.09 -19.79 22.35
CA LEU A 133 3.08 -18.96 23.56
C LEU A 133 1.66 -18.44 23.88
N GLU A 134 1.29 -18.56 25.15
CA GLU A 134 0.05 -17.98 25.70
C GLU A 134 0.15 -16.47 25.85
N ARG A 135 1.37 -15.92 25.98
CA ARG A 135 1.63 -14.47 25.95
C ARG A 135 0.99 -13.75 24.76
N PHE A 136 0.80 -14.43 23.63
CA PHE A 136 0.20 -13.87 22.41
C PHE A 136 -1.30 -14.19 22.25
N ASN A 137 -1.92 -14.88 23.21
CA ASN A 137 -3.37 -15.08 23.28
C ASN A 137 -4.04 -13.79 23.77
N ILE A 138 -4.12 -12.79 22.89
CA ILE A 138 -4.64 -11.46 23.21
C ILE A 138 -5.94 -11.23 22.45
N GLU A 139 -7.00 -10.92 23.17
CA GLU A 139 -8.30 -10.54 22.58
C GLU A 139 -8.23 -9.19 21.87
N GLN A 140 -9.25 -8.90 21.07
CA GLN A 140 -9.37 -7.59 20.45
C GLN A 140 -9.73 -6.53 21.49
N ASN A 141 -9.02 -5.41 21.43
CA ASN A 141 -9.35 -4.25 22.28
C ASN A 141 -10.79 -3.79 22.01
N TYR A 142 -11.56 -3.55 23.07
CA TYR A 142 -12.96 -3.08 23.00
C TYR A 142 -13.15 -1.80 22.17
N LYS A 143 -12.09 -1.03 21.92
CA LYS A 143 -12.11 0.14 21.04
C LYS A 143 -12.36 -0.21 19.57
N PHE A 144 -12.11 -1.45 19.16
CA PHE A 144 -12.22 -1.95 17.79
C PHE A 144 -13.30 -3.02 17.69
N THR A 145 -14.53 -2.64 18.03
CA THR A 145 -15.69 -3.54 18.06
C THR A 145 -15.95 -4.23 16.72
N GLU A 146 -15.60 -3.59 15.61
CA GLU A 146 -15.70 -4.17 14.25
C GLU A 146 -14.83 -5.43 14.09
N PHE A 147 -13.80 -5.61 14.90
CA PHE A 147 -12.92 -6.79 14.87
C PHE A 147 -13.36 -7.87 15.86
N ILE A 148 -14.31 -7.58 16.76
CA ILE A 148 -14.81 -8.54 17.73
C ILE A 148 -15.81 -9.48 17.03
N SER A 149 -15.46 -10.75 16.91
CA SER A 149 -16.34 -11.76 16.33
C SER A 149 -17.54 -12.06 17.24
N GLN A 150 -18.71 -12.21 16.63
CA GLN A 150 -19.94 -12.69 17.30
C GLN A 150 -20.05 -14.23 17.33
N ALA A 151 -19.07 -14.99 16.82
CA ALA A 151 -19.21 -16.42 16.56
C ALA A 151 -18.09 -17.32 17.12
N ASN A 152 -18.54 -18.44 17.71
CA ASN A 152 -17.86 -19.63 18.26
C ASN A 152 -17.17 -19.50 19.63
N ALA A 153 -17.90 -19.91 20.68
CA ALA A 153 -17.43 -20.03 22.06
C ALA A 153 -16.24 -20.99 22.27
N ASN A 154 -15.80 -21.73 21.25
CA ASN A 154 -14.69 -22.69 21.35
C ASN A 154 -13.36 -22.16 20.82
N PHE A 155 -13.35 -21.01 20.15
CA PHE A 155 -12.15 -20.43 19.54
C PHE A 155 -11.92 -19.01 20.04
N LEU A 156 -10.67 -18.70 20.34
CA LEU A 156 -10.19 -17.36 20.59
C LEU A 156 -9.66 -16.77 19.28
N GLN A 157 -10.30 -15.70 18.81
CA GLN A 157 -9.76 -14.87 17.73
C GLN A 157 -8.83 -13.83 18.33
N THR A 158 -7.53 -13.99 18.09
CA THR A 158 -6.56 -13.04 18.64
C THR A 158 -6.55 -11.74 17.86
N GLN A 159 -6.00 -10.68 18.47
CA GLN A 159 -5.90 -9.38 17.83
C GLN A 159 -5.23 -9.41 16.44
N TYR A 160 -4.30 -10.35 16.26
CA TYR A 160 -3.52 -10.55 15.04
C TYR A 160 -4.34 -11.00 13.83
N GLN A 161 -5.57 -11.48 14.01
CA GLN A 161 -6.44 -11.90 12.91
C GLN A 161 -6.93 -10.73 12.05
N ALA A 162 -7.27 -9.61 12.70
CA ALA A 162 -8.00 -8.52 12.08
C ALA A 162 -7.22 -7.20 12.06
N HIS A 163 -6.51 -6.90 13.14
CA HIS A 163 -5.88 -5.58 13.34
C HIS A 163 -4.49 -5.55 12.69
N ASN A 164 -4.45 -5.69 11.37
CA ASN A 164 -3.20 -5.77 10.61
C ASN A 164 -2.50 -4.40 10.48
N PRO A 165 -1.14 -4.34 10.50
CA PRO A 165 -0.38 -3.11 10.24
C PRO A 165 -0.75 -2.36 8.95
N GLY A 166 -1.21 -3.05 7.90
CA GLY A 166 -1.62 -2.40 6.65
C GLY A 166 -2.95 -1.64 6.71
N TRP A 167 -3.61 -1.62 7.89
CA TRP A 167 -4.60 -0.61 8.21
C TRP A 167 -4.01 0.76 8.50
N TYR A 168 -2.69 0.90 8.64
CA TYR A 168 -2.01 2.17 8.87
C TYR A 168 -1.13 2.54 7.68
N SER A 169 -0.49 3.70 7.75
CA SER A 169 0.41 4.20 6.70
C SER A 169 1.64 4.84 7.32
N GLY A 170 2.69 5.02 6.51
CA GLY A 170 3.95 5.58 6.94
C GLY A 170 4.55 4.86 8.15
N SER A 171 5.18 5.64 9.04
CA SER A 171 5.84 5.10 10.23
C SER A 171 4.88 4.51 11.27
N MET A 172 3.58 4.79 11.19
CA MET A 172 2.60 4.17 12.08
C MET A 172 2.42 2.68 11.81
N ALA A 173 2.44 2.26 10.53
CA ALA A 173 2.40 0.84 10.18
C ALA A 173 3.63 0.09 10.75
N LYS A 174 4.80 0.75 10.76
CA LYS A 174 6.03 0.23 11.37
C LYS A 174 5.89 0.05 12.88
N ILE A 175 5.41 1.07 13.59
CA ILE A 175 5.15 0.96 15.04
C ILE A 175 4.18 -0.19 15.32
N HIS A 176 3.07 -0.26 14.57
CA HIS A 176 2.06 -1.29 14.78
C HIS A 176 2.62 -2.71 14.62
N GLN A 177 3.45 -2.93 13.59
CA GLN A 177 4.16 -4.21 13.40
C GLN A 177 5.07 -4.51 14.61
N PHE A 178 5.87 -3.53 15.03
CA PHE A 178 6.83 -3.70 16.12
C PHE A 178 6.16 -4.05 17.45
N VAL A 179 5.17 -3.27 17.88
CA VAL A 179 4.53 -3.44 19.21
C VAL A 179 3.72 -4.72 19.30
N GLY A 180 3.31 -5.30 18.16
CA GLY A 180 2.73 -6.63 18.09
C GLY A 180 3.69 -7.73 18.56
N GLY A 181 4.98 -7.43 18.67
CA GLY A 181 6.01 -8.32 19.19
C GLY A 181 6.10 -8.41 20.71
N TYR A 182 5.46 -7.52 21.47
CA TYR A 182 5.57 -7.52 22.93
C TYR A 182 4.74 -8.62 23.61
N GLY A 183 3.54 -8.87 23.08
CA GLY A 183 2.54 -9.70 23.73
C GLY A 183 2.10 -9.16 25.11
N ARG A 184 1.49 -10.02 25.92
CA ARG A 184 1.05 -9.72 27.30
C ARG A 184 2.22 -9.42 28.24
N GLN A 185 2.02 -8.46 29.15
CA GLN A 185 3.01 -8.09 30.18
C GLN A 185 2.56 -8.43 31.61
N ASP A 186 1.34 -8.97 31.79
CA ASP A 186 0.85 -9.49 33.07
C ASP A 186 1.44 -10.86 33.38
N PHE A 187 2.76 -10.92 33.63
CA PHE A 187 3.50 -12.16 33.82
C PHE A 187 2.95 -13.05 34.95
N ASP A 188 2.34 -12.46 35.98
CA ASP A 188 1.69 -13.20 37.06
C ASP A 188 0.51 -14.07 36.59
N GLN A 189 -0.12 -13.72 35.45
CA GLN A 189 -1.24 -14.44 34.84
C GLN A 189 -0.80 -15.38 33.71
N LEU A 190 0.48 -15.35 33.32
CA LEU A 190 1.03 -16.25 32.30
C LEU A 190 1.54 -17.55 32.96
N PRO A 191 1.70 -18.64 32.20
CA PRO A 191 2.31 -19.86 32.72
C PRO A 191 3.68 -19.61 33.36
N GLU A 192 4.04 -20.42 34.36
CA GLU A 192 5.39 -20.43 34.98
C GLU A 192 6.42 -21.05 34.04
N ASP A 193 6.65 -20.39 32.90
CA ASP A 193 7.65 -20.75 31.90
C ASP A 193 8.55 -19.54 31.62
N GLU A 194 9.86 -19.80 31.52
CA GLU A 194 10.86 -18.75 31.36
C GLU A 194 10.71 -17.98 30.05
N LEU A 195 10.24 -18.63 28.98
CA LEU A 195 10.00 -17.99 27.68
C LEU A 195 8.70 -17.17 27.68
N GLU A 196 7.64 -17.66 28.36
CA GLU A 196 6.39 -16.90 28.56
C GLU A 196 6.59 -15.64 29.41
N ARG A 197 7.55 -15.66 30.35
CA ARG A 197 7.82 -14.55 31.30
C ARG A 197 9.13 -13.81 31.02
N ILE A 198 9.72 -14.01 29.84
CA ILE A 198 11.00 -13.42 29.47
C ILE A 198 10.95 -11.88 29.40
N GLN A 199 12.05 -11.26 29.84
CA GLN A 199 12.30 -9.81 29.81
C GLN A 199 13.70 -9.56 29.25
N PHE A 200 13.91 -8.36 28.69
CA PHE A 200 15.23 -7.99 28.19
C PHE A 200 16.11 -7.56 29.37
N LYS A 201 17.23 -8.27 29.57
CA LYS A 201 18.18 -7.98 30.65
C LYS A 201 19.34 -7.14 30.11
N ILE A 202 19.69 -6.10 30.86
CA ILE A 202 20.88 -5.28 30.61
C ILE A 202 22.00 -5.63 31.62
N PRO A 203 23.28 -5.34 31.30
CA PRO A 203 24.37 -5.55 32.25
C PRO A 203 24.17 -4.74 33.53
N GLU A 204 24.63 -5.28 34.66
CA GLU A 204 24.45 -4.66 35.99
C GLU A 204 25.03 -3.24 36.07
N LYS A 205 26.16 -2.99 35.40
CA LYS A 205 26.77 -1.66 35.30
C LYS A 205 25.79 -0.63 34.73
N LEU A 206 25.10 -0.99 33.65
CA LEU A 206 24.13 -0.11 32.98
C LEU A 206 22.85 0.04 33.81
N LEU A 207 22.45 -1.03 34.51
CA LEU A 207 21.31 -1.01 35.41
C LEU A 207 21.51 -0.01 36.56
N VAL A 208 22.69 -0.01 37.19
CA VAL A 208 23.04 0.94 38.26
C VAL A 208 23.07 2.37 37.74
N GLU A 209 23.70 2.61 36.58
CA GLU A 209 23.71 3.93 35.93
C GLU A 209 22.29 4.45 35.67
N PHE A 210 21.40 3.60 35.15
CA PHE A 210 20.01 3.97 34.90
C PHE A 210 19.21 4.16 36.19
N ALA A 211 19.45 3.36 37.21
CA ALA A 211 18.81 3.52 38.51
C ALA A 211 19.11 4.89 39.12
N GLU A 212 20.36 5.36 39.03
CA GLU A 212 20.75 6.69 39.51
C GLU A 212 20.16 7.81 38.64
N LYS A 213 20.29 7.70 37.32
CA LYS A 213 19.88 8.73 36.37
C LYS A 213 18.38 8.97 36.33
N TYR A 214 17.59 7.90 36.39
CA TYR A 214 16.14 7.95 36.22
C TYR A 214 15.37 7.90 37.54
N ASN A 215 16.06 7.95 38.68
CA ASN A 215 15.41 7.99 39.99
C ASN A 215 14.44 9.17 40.09
N ASN A 216 13.18 8.90 40.46
CA ASN A 216 12.11 9.90 40.60
C ASN A 216 11.81 10.73 39.33
N VAL A 217 12.24 10.28 38.14
CA VAL A 217 11.93 10.93 36.87
C VAL A 217 10.49 10.60 36.45
N ARG A 218 9.72 11.64 36.09
CA ARG A 218 8.29 11.54 35.74
C ARG A 218 8.06 11.73 34.25
N LEU A 219 7.28 10.83 33.64
CA LEU A 219 7.06 10.79 32.19
C LEU A 219 5.91 11.70 31.72
N PRO A 220 5.96 12.19 30.46
CA PRO A 220 4.97 13.11 29.90
C PRO A 220 3.80 12.37 29.26
N GLY A 221 2.76 12.04 30.03
CA GLY A 221 1.49 11.54 29.48
C GLY A 221 1.44 10.05 29.16
N TYR A 222 2.48 9.30 29.51
CA TYR A 222 2.55 7.84 29.34
C TYR A 222 3.31 7.19 30.51
N THR A 223 3.32 5.86 30.58
CA THR A 223 3.91 5.09 31.68
C THR A 223 5.28 4.48 31.36
N GLY A 224 5.59 4.33 30.07
CA GLY A 224 6.87 3.83 29.60
C GLY A 224 6.95 2.31 29.62
N VAL A 225 5.79 1.65 29.69
CA VAL A 225 5.61 0.20 29.73
C VAL A 225 4.55 -0.15 28.69
N PRO A 226 4.68 -1.26 27.95
CA PRO A 226 3.62 -1.67 27.04
C PRO A 226 2.29 -1.89 27.77
N PRO A 227 1.14 -1.77 27.05
CA PRO A 227 -0.14 -2.14 27.62
C PRO A 227 -0.08 -3.51 28.29
N ILE A 228 -0.52 -3.59 29.55
CA ILE A 228 -0.35 -4.79 30.38
C ILE A 228 -1.02 -6.01 29.71
N THR A 229 -2.19 -5.79 29.10
CA THR A 229 -2.95 -6.79 28.34
C THR A 229 -2.35 -7.14 26.98
N GLY A 230 -1.33 -6.41 26.52
CA GLY A 230 -0.72 -6.57 25.20
C GLY A 230 -1.58 -6.07 24.03
N GLU A 231 -2.75 -5.49 24.30
CA GLU A 231 -3.70 -5.04 23.27
C GLU A 231 -3.18 -3.84 22.48
N PHE A 232 -3.43 -3.82 21.16
CA PHE A 232 -3.20 -2.65 20.32
C PHE A 232 -4.08 -1.46 20.75
N GLN A 233 -3.51 -0.25 20.69
CA GLN A 233 -4.15 0.98 21.21
C GLN A 233 -4.42 2.05 20.13
N TYR A 234 -3.81 1.92 18.96
CA TYR A 234 -3.81 2.96 17.93
C TYR A 234 -5.05 2.91 17.04
N ASN A 235 -5.57 4.07 16.63
CA ASN A 235 -6.77 4.15 15.79
C ASN A 235 -6.43 4.37 14.30
N TYR A 236 -7.19 3.76 13.40
CA TYR A 236 -6.92 3.79 11.96
C TYR A 236 -8.08 4.35 11.12
N ARG A 237 -9.20 4.72 11.75
CA ARG A 237 -10.45 5.09 11.07
C ARG A 237 -10.37 6.51 10.51
N ALA A 238 -11.19 6.80 9.50
CA ALA A 238 -11.22 8.09 8.82
C ALA A 238 -11.34 9.31 9.75
N HIS A 239 -12.17 9.19 10.79
CA HIS A 239 -12.47 10.26 11.73
C HIS A 239 -11.61 10.25 13.00
N LYS A 240 -10.76 9.23 13.18
CA LYS A 240 -9.82 9.14 14.29
C LYS A 240 -8.63 8.32 13.80
N THR A 241 -7.65 8.99 13.21
CA THR A 241 -6.42 8.34 12.70
C THR A 241 -5.25 8.71 13.59
N ASP A 242 -4.57 7.71 14.14
CA ASP A 242 -3.28 7.86 14.80
C ASP A 242 -2.16 7.66 13.76
N ALA A 243 -1.10 8.45 13.90
CA ALA A 243 0.04 8.45 13.00
C ALA A 243 1.34 8.83 13.75
N VAL A 244 2.48 8.74 13.07
CA VAL A 244 3.78 9.12 13.61
C VAL A 244 4.40 10.17 12.71
N ALA A 245 4.84 11.28 13.28
CA ALA A 245 5.59 12.32 12.58
C ALA A 245 6.92 12.61 13.27
N PHE A 246 7.92 13.02 12.52
CA PHE A 246 9.24 13.34 13.07
C PHE A 246 9.51 14.85 13.08
N ASP A 247 10.10 15.34 14.15
CA ASP A 247 10.56 16.73 14.26
C ASP A 247 11.84 17.02 13.45
N ASP A 248 12.31 18.26 13.56
CA ASP A 248 13.55 18.75 12.95
C ASP A 248 14.82 18.10 13.53
N GLN A 249 14.69 17.34 14.63
CA GLN A 249 15.75 16.56 15.28
C GLN A 249 15.55 15.04 15.10
N ASN A 250 14.64 14.63 14.20
CA ASN A 250 14.27 13.24 13.95
C ASN A 250 13.76 12.47 15.18
N ARG A 251 13.14 13.16 16.15
CA ARG A 251 12.43 12.49 17.24
C ARG A 251 10.95 12.29 16.91
N PRO A 252 10.39 11.12 17.27
CA PRO A 252 9.03 10.77 16.89
C PRO A 252 7.97 11.41 17.80
N TRP A 253 6.91 11.88 17.18
CA TRP A 253 5.70 12.40 17.82
C TRP A 253 4.51 11.55 17.40
N LEU A 254 3.70 11.15 18.37
CA LEU A 254 2.40 10.52 18.11
C LEU A 254 1.41 11.61 17.71
N ILE A 255 0.82 11.46 16.53
CA ILE A 255 -0.17 12.36 15.95
C ILE A 255 -1.54 11.71 16.03
N ARG A 256 -2.57 12.48 16.39
CA ARG A 256 -3.96 12.07 16.28
C ARG A 256 -4.73 13.07 15.44
N VAL A 257 -5.28 12.62 14.32
CA VAL A 257 -6.21 13.37 13.48
C VAL A 257 -7.64 12.96 13.87
N ALA A 258 -8.32 13.83 14.63
CA ALA A 258 -9.69 13.63 15.10
C ALA A 258 -10.55 14.87 14.78
N ASP A 259 -11.18 15.50 15.79
CA ASP A 259 -11.85 16.81 15.60
C ASP A 259 -10.84 17.92 15.34
N LYS A 260 -9.67 17.76 15.94
CA LYS A 260 -8.47 18.56 15.71
C LYS A 260 -7.30 17.61 15.50
N VAL A 261 -6.19 18.18 15.06
CA VAL A 261 -4.91 17.47 14.99
C VAL A 261 -4.16 17.75 16.28
N TYR A 262 -3.84 16.67 17.00
CA TYR A 262 -3.05 16.72 18.23
C TYR A 262 -1.72 16.03 18.04
N ALA A 263 -0.71 16.47 18.79
CA ALA A 263 0.57 15.78 18.92
C ALA A 263 0.93 15.59 20.40
N MET A 264 1.59 14.49 20.71
CA MET A 264 2.33 14.29 21.95
C MET A 264 3.63 13.55 21.65
N PRO A 265 4.65 13.60 22.52
CA PRO A 265 5.82 12.76 22.36
C PRO A 265 5.40 11.31 22.20
N LEU A 266 6.00 10.58 21.26
CA LEU A 266 5.68 9.17 21.09
C LEU A 266 5.98 8.43 22.41
N PRO A 267 5.03 7.68 22.98
CA PRO A 267 5.31 6.84 24.14
C PRO A 267 6.39 5.80 23.83
N VAL A 268 7.44 5.76 24.65
CA VAL A 268 8.63 4.90 24.46
C VAL A 268 9.03 4.24 25.77
N ILE A 269 9.81 3.17 25.68
CA ILE A 269 10.50 2.58 26.83
C ILE A 269 11.68 3.51 27.19
N PRO A 270 11.64 4.23 28.33
CA PRO A 270 12.53 5.38 28.56
C PRO A 270 14.02 5.03 28.55
N LEU A 271 14.38 3.87 29.10
CA LEU A 271 15.77 3.39 29.15
C LEU A 271 16.38 3.22 27.76
N THR A 272 15.56 2.88 26.77
CA THR A 272 16.01 2.63 25.40
C THR A 272 16.22 3.91 24.59
N ALA A 273 15.74 5.05 25.10
CA ALA A 273 16.01 6.37 24.54
C ALA A 273 17.38 6.93 24.99
N ASP A 274 18.03 6.28 25.95
CA ASP A 274 19.34 6.68 26.45
C ASP A 274 20.44 6.33 25.43
N PRO A 275 21.34 7.27 25.09
CA PRO A 275 22.49 6.95 24.24
C PRO A 275 23.33 5.78 24.74
N ALA A 276 23.44 5.59 26.06
CA ALA A 276 24.20 4.47 26.63
C ALA A 276 23.59 3.11 26.26
N PHE A 277 22.25 3.03 26.12
CA PHE A 277 21.59 1.82 25.64
C PHE A 277 21.91 1.56 24.16
N HIS A 278 21.89 2.60 23.32
CA HIS A 278 22.27 2.47 21.91
C HIS A 278 23.69 1.95 21.74
N THR A 279 24.66 2.56 22.43
CA THR A 279 26.06 2.13 22.42
C THR A 279 26.20 0.68 22.87
N TYR A 280 25.51 0.28 23.94
CA TYR A 280 25.51 -1.13 24.39
C TYR A 280 24.98 -2.07 23.30
N ILE A 281 23.88 -1.73 22.63
CA ILE A 281 23.33 -2.59 21.57
C ILE A 281 24.27 -2.65 20.36
N GLU A 282 24.88 -1.55 19.97
CA GLU A 282 25.76 -1.46 18.80
C GLU A 282 27.10 -2.16 19.02
N GLU A 283 27.76 -1.90 20.16
CA GLU A 283 29.14 -2.33 20.41
C GLU A 283 29.21 -3.71 21.07
N GLU A 284 28.27 -4.04 21.97
CA GLU A 284 28.33 -5.26 22.80
C GLU A 284 27.28 -6.30 22.41
N TYR A 285 26.02 -5.90 22.25
CA TYR A 285 24.92 -6.85 22.04
C TYR A 285 24.77 -7.29 20.57
N GLN A 286 25.04 -6.41 19.61
CA GLN A 286 25.02 -6.67 18.16
C GLN A 286 23.71 -7.32 17.67
N ASP A 287 22.60 -6.61 17.87
CA ASP A 287 21.26 -7.05 17.43
C ASP A 287 20.69 -6.07 16.40
N ASP A 288 20.78 -6.45 15.12
CA ASP A 288 20.39 -5.59 14.00
C ASP A 288 18.90 -5.23 14.00
N GLU A 289 18.03 -6.06 14.56
CA GLU A 289 16.61 -5.74 14.68
C GLU A 289 16.39 -4.63 15.72
N LEU A 290 17.09 -4.69 16.86
CA LEU A 290 17.07 -3.60 17.85
C LEU A 290 17.65 -2.31 17.27
N LEU A 291 18.77 -2.40 16.53
CA LEU A 291 19.37 -1.25 15.86
C LEU A 291 18.44 -0.63 14.83
N GLU A 292 17.65 -1.42 14.09
CA GLU A 292 16.62 -0.91 13.17
C GLU A 292 15.56 -0.08 13.89
N ILE A 293 15.10 -0.54 15.07
CA ILE A 293 14.14 0.20 15.91
C ILE A 293 14.74 1.50 16.43
N LEU A 294 15.95 1.43 17.00
CA LEU A 294 16.64 2.61 17.54
C LEU A 294 16.99 3.60 16.43
N GLY A 295 17.35 3.12 15.23
CA GLY A 295 17.57 3.93 14.05
C GLY A 295 16.31 4.69 13.62
N THR A 296 15.18 3.99 13.57
CA THR A 296 13.88 4.50 13.11
C THR A 296 13.22 5.44 14.11
N PHE A 297 13.14 5.06 15.40
CA PHE A 297 12.35 5.76 16.42
C PHE A 297 13.18 6.39 17.53
N LYS A 298 14.51 6.21 17.54
CA LYS A 298 15.44 6.67 18.61
C LYS A 298 15.24 6.02 19.98
N ALA A 299 14.24 5.16 20.11
CA ALA A 299 13.92 4.37 21.30
C ALA A 299 12.95 3.25 20.88
N MET A 300 12.70 2.28 21.74
CA MET A 300 11.62 1.32 21.54
C MET A 300 10.26 1.97 21.84
N PRO A 301 9.32 2.07 20.88
CA PRO A 301 7.95 2.52 21.18
C PRO A 301 7.28 1.62 22.22
N SER A 302 6.55 2.17 23.19
CA SER A 302 5.89 1.36 24.23
C SER A 302 4.61 0.68 23.72
N GLY A 303 3.93 1.24 22.73
CA GLY A 303 2.61 0.76 22.28
C GLY A 303 1.44 1.47 22.95
N GLU A 304 1.72 2.35 23.92
CA GLU A 304 0.71 3.24 24.50
C GLU A 304 0.24 4.28 23.47
N SER A 305 -1.02 4.71 23.58
CA SER A 305 -1.59 5.78 22.76
C SER A 305 -1.97 6.96 23.65
N PHE A 306 -2.56 8.00 23.06
CA PHE A 306 -3.15 9.11 23.83
C PHE A 306 -4.15 8.58 24.87
N PRO A 307 -4.30 9.25 26.02
CA PRO A 307 -5.31 8.91 27.03
C PRO A 307 -6.71 8.79 26.41
N ASP A 308 -7.44 7.73 26.76
CA ASP A 308 -8.81 7.54 26.29
C ASP A 308 -9.81 8.34 27.11
N ASP A 309 -9.55 8.49 28.40
CA ASP A 309 -10.35 9.32 29.27
C ASP A 309 -10.21 10.79 28.86
N GLN A 310 -11.34 11.40 28.50
CA GLN A 310 -11.36 12.76 27.97
C GLN A 310 -10.91 13.79 29.02
N GLN A 311 -11.16 13.54 30.31
CA GLN A 311 -10.73 14.44 31.38
C GLN A 311 -9.20 14.39 31.51
N VAL A 312 -8.60 13.20 31.53
CA VAL A 312 -7.14 12.98 31.56
C VAL A 312 -6.49 13.55 30.30
N PHE A 313 -7.09 13.35 29.13
CA PHE A 313 -6.62 13.96 27.88
C PHE A 313 -6.53 15.48 28.00
N GLN A 314 -7.61 16.13 28.46
CA GLN A 314 -7.64 17.60 28.62
C GLN A 314 -6.69 18.09 29.72
N GLN A 315 -6.44 17.29 30.76
CA GLN A 315 -5.43 17.59 31.78
C GLN A 315 -4.02 17.65 31.17
N TRP A 316 -3.67 16.71 30.29
CA TRP A 316 -2.38 16.70 29.58
C TRP A 316 -2.28 17.78 28.50
N VAL A 317 -3.40 18.21 27.90
CA VAL A 317 -3.45 19.43 27.06
C VAL A 317 -3.10 20.66 27.90
N ARG A 318 -3.70 20.81 29.09
CA ARG A 318 -3.35 21.91 30.00
C ARG A 318 -1.92 21.82 30.54
N ALA A 319 -1.32 20.63 30.58
CA ALA A 319 0.08 20.45 30.94
C ALA A 319 1.07 20.82 29.81
N GLY A 320 0.57 21.13 28.61
CA GLY A 320 1.40 21.47 27.45
C GLY A 320 2.08 20.28 26.79
N VAL A 321 1.78 19.04 27.21
CA VAL A 321 2.33 17.80 26.64
C VAL A 321 1.55 17.37 25.40
N ILE A 322 0.22 17.39 25.48
CA ILE A 322 -0.65 17.22 24.31
C ILE A 322 -0.84 18.60 23.68
N ILE A 323 -0.38 18.73 22.45
CA ILE A 323 -0.33 19.99 21.72
C ILE A 323 -1.40 19.96 20.64
N GLU A 324 -2.31 20.92 20.67
CA GLU A 324 -3.25 21.18 19.58
C GLU A 324 -2.51 21.87 18.43
N ILE A 325 -2.53 21.29 17.23
CA ILE A 325 -1.80 21.80 16.06
C ILE A 325 -2.71 22.63 15.15
N CYS A 326 -3.83 22.05 14.71
CA CYS A 326 -4.79 22.70 13.82
C CYS A 326 -6.17 22.03 13.87
N ASP A 327 -7.17 22.72 13.36
CA ASP A 327 -8.56 22.25 13.30
C ASP A 327 -8.81 21.29 12.12
N ASN A 328 -9.73 20.33 12.29
CA ASN A 328 -10.12 19.35 11.26
C ASN A 328 -11.61 19.42 10.89
N SER A 329 -12.31 20.51 11.23
CA SER A 329 -13.74 20.67 10.94
C SER A 329 -14.06 20.54 9.45
N ILE A 330 -13.17 21.03 8.57
CA ILE A 330 -13.39 20.99 7.12
C ILE A 330 -13.55 19.56 6.58
N PHE A 331 -12.78 18.60 7.08
CA PHE A 331 -12.92 17.19 6.71
C PHE A 331 -14.07 16.53 7.46
N ARG A 332 -14.27 16.87 8.74
CA ARG A 332 -15.35 16.31 9.58
C ARG A 332 -16.75 16.58 9.04
N ASN A 333 -16.92 17.64 8.28
CA ASN A 333 -18.18 17.97 7.60
C ASN A 333 -18.44 17.14 6.32
N HIS A 334 -17.59 16.15 6.02
CA HIS A 334 -17.72 15.25 4.86
C HIS A 334 -17.84 13.79 5.31
N ILE A 335 -18.44 12.98 4.45
CA ILE A 335 -18.58 11.53 4.61
C ILE A 335 -17.30 10.88 4.04
N PRO A 336 -16.58 10.04 4.80
CA PRO A 336 -15.39 9.38 4.29
C PRO A 336 -15.74 8.37 3.18
N MET A 337 -14.80 8.09 2.27
CA MET A 337 -15.02 7.12 1.19
C MET A 337 -15.40 5.73 1.71
N PHE A 338 -14.78 5.32 2.82
CA PHE A 338 -15.10 4.10 3.57
C PHE A 338 -14.64 4.24 5.03
N PRO A 339 -15.17 3.47 5.99
CA PRO A 339 -14.86 3.69 7.42
C PRO A 339 -13.38 3.55 7.79
N ALA A 340 -12.69 2.58 7.18
CA ALA A 340 -11.26 2.33 7.37
C ALA A 340 -10.35 3.30 6.57
N CYS A 341 -10.91 4.34 5.94
CA CYS A 341 -10.17 5.35 5.17
C CYS A 341 -9.47 6.38 6.07
N GLY A 342 -8.60 5.91 6.97
CA GLY A 342 -7.73 6.78 7.76
C GLY A 342 -6.80 7.63 6.89
N TRP A 343 -6.35 8.76 7.42
CA TRP A 343 -5.38 9.63 6.75
C TRP A 343 -4.12 8.84 6.33
N SER A 344 -3.74 8.97 5.07
CA SER A 344 -2.56 8.31 4.52
C SER A 344 -1.35 9.22 4.66
N PHE A 345 -0.40 8.87 5.53
CA PHE A 345 0.83 9.61 5.83
C PHE A 345 2.02 9.05 5.04
N ASN A 346 2.95 9.94 4.69
CA ASN A 346 4.28 9.55 4.24
C ASN A 346 5.13 9.01 5.41
N ASN A 347 6.32 8.47 5.12
CA ASN A 347 7.17 7.86 6.16
C ASN A 347 7.61 8.87 7.23
N ARG A 348 7.89 10.12 6.85
CA ARG A 348 8.23 11.19 7.80
C ARG A 348 7.03 11.66 8.63
N GLY A 349 5.82 11.40 8.17
CA GLY A 349 4.57 11.82 8.79
C GLY A 349 4.28 13.32 8.72
N ASN A 350 5.03 14.09 7.93
CA ASN A 350 4.83 15.54 7.81
C ASN A 350 3.77 15.93 6.76
N ILE A 351 3.36 15.00 5.91
CA ILE A 351 2.31 15.19 4.91
C ILE A 351 1.37 13.99 4.96
N ALA A 352 0.06 14.26 4.91
CA ALA A 352 -0.95 13.23 4.75
C ALA A 352 -2.07 13.66 3.81
N TYR A 353 -2.73 12.67 3.20
CA TYR A 353 -3.88 12.87 2.33
C TYR A 353 -5.08 12.03 2.77
N ASN A 354 -6.28 12.52 2.48
CA ASN A 354 -7.51 11.76 2.60
C ASN A 354 -8.56 12.26 1.58
N THR A 355 -9.49 11.40 1.19
CA THR A 355 -10.64 11.74 0.34
C THR A 355 -11.94 11.53 1.10
N ALA A 356 -12.87 12.45 0.92
CA ALA A 356 -14.21 12.38 1.49
C ALA A 356 -15.19 13.07 0.53
N TYR A 357 -16.48 12.81 0.70
CA TYR A 357 -17.51 13.34 -0.17
C TYR A 357 -18.67 13.95 0.61
N LYS A 358 -19.47 14.73 -0.11
CA LYS A 358 -20.79 15.19 0.32
C LYS A 358 -21.69 15.28 -0.91
N TYR A 359 -22.98 15.47 -0.69
CA TYR A 359 -23.88 15.82 -1.78
C TYR A 359 -23.97 17.33 -1.92
N ASN A 360 -23.90 17.83 -3.15
CA ASN A 360 -24.08 19.26 -3.44
C ASN A 360 -25.58 19.63 -3.47
N SER A 361 -25.88 20.90 -3.76
CA SER A 361 -27.25 21.42 -3.77
C SER A 361 -28.17 20.77 -4.81
N ILE A 362 -27.60 20.12 -5.83
CA ILE A 362 -28.36 19.39 -6.87
C ILE A 362 -28.37 17.88 -6.62
N GLY A 363 -27.83 17.40 -5.50
CA GLY A 363 -27.85 15.98 -5.14
C GLY A 363 -26.78 15.12 -5.83
N ILE A 364 -25.78 15.71 -6.48
CA ILE A 364 -24.60 15.00 -7.03
C ILE A 364 -23.52 14.91 -5.95
N ILE A 365 -22.76 13.81 -5.96
CA ILE A 365 -21.62 13.63 -5.07
C ILE A 365 -20.49 14.59 -5.47
N GLU A 366 -20.01 15.40 -4.55
CA GLU A 366 -18.76 16.16 -4.65
C GLU A 366 -17.69 15.47 -3.82
N CYS A 367 -16.73 14.85 -4.50
CA CYS A 367 -15.55 14.29 -3.84
C CYS A 367 -14.49 15.37 -3.65
N THR A 368 -13.95 15.45 -2.45
CA THR A 368 -12.96 16.43 -2.03
C THR A 368 -11.70 15.73 -1.54
N THR A 369 -10.54 16.18 -2.03
CA THR A 369 -9.22 15.71 -1.60
C THR A 369 -8.63 16.71 -0.62
N PHE A 370 -8.23 16.23 0.55
CA PHE A 370 -7.63 17.01 1.61
C PHE A 370 -6.16 16.68 1.78
N ARG A 371 -5.37 17.69 2.13
CA ARG A 371 -3.97 17.54 2.53
C ARG A 371 -3.77 18.12 3.91
N LEU A 372 -3.20 17.31 4.81
CA LEU A 372 -2.61 17.73 6.06
C LEU A 372 -1.13 17.98 5.83
N SER A 373 -0.63 19.13 6.29
CA SER A 373 0.79 19.44 6.34
C SER A 373 1.18 19.81 7.76
N LEU A 374 2.25 19.20 8.27
CA LEU A 374 2.77 19.37 9.62
C LEU A 374 4.20 19.90 9.59
N SER A 375 4.50 20.80 10.52
CA SER A 375 5.84 21.29 10.84
C SER A 375 6.10 21.01 12.31
N MET A 376 6.84 19.93 12.56
CA MET A 376 7.18 19.45 13.89
C MET A 376 8.53 20.03 14.34
N VAL A 377 8.63 20.41 15.62
CA VAL A 377 9.78 21.17 16.17
C VAL A 377 10.27 20.45 17.42
N GLY A 378 11.59 20.29 17.54
CA GLY A 378 12.22 19.62 18.66
C GLY A 378 11.92 20.29 20.00
N SER A 379 11.69 19.47 21.02
CA SER A 379 11.52 19.91 22.41
C SER A 379 12.69 19.47 23.30
N LYS A 380 13.18 20.33 24.18
CA LYS A 380 14.11 19.87 25.23
C LYS A 380 13.45 18.93 26.26
N HIS A 381 12.11 18.94 26.33
CA HIS A 381 11.29 18.20 27.29
C HIS A 381 10.60 16.97 26.67
N HIS A 382 11.08 16.50 25.52
CA HIS A 382 10.36 15.52 24.70
C HIS A 382 10.02 14.22 25.46
N TYR A 383 10.99 13.58 26.11
CA TYR A 383 10.73 12.38 26.92
C TYR A 383 10.53 12.70 28.41
N GLY A 384 10.63 13.98 28.81
CA GLY A 384 10.53 14.40 30.21
C GLY A 384 11.59 13.78 31.11
N THR A 385 12.74 13.39 30.56
CA THR A 385 13.81 12.69 31.30
C THR A 385 14.83 13.64 31.91
N GLU A 386 14.73 14.94 31.66
CA GLU A 386 15.71 15.92 32.13
C GLU A 386 15.69 16.08 33.65
N SER A 387 16.86 16.10 34.31
CA SER A 387 16.91 16.36 35.75
C SER A 387 16.46 17.80 36.06
N VAL A 388 15.67 17.96 37.13
CA VAL A 388 15.23 19.27 37.60
C VAL A 388 15.90 19.54 38.93
N GLN A 389 16.73 20.58 38.96
CA GLN A 389 17.42 21.05 40.16
C GLN A 389 16.74 22.31 40.68
N VAL A 390 16.70 22.45 42.00
CA VAL A 390 16.25 23.70 42.64
C VAL A 390 17.23 24.80 42.25
N SER A 391 16.72 25.95 41.81
CA SER A 391 17.58 27.05 41.33
C SER A 391 18.52 27.51 42.44
N THR A 392 19.80 27.66 42.09
CA THR A 392 20.83 28.18 42.99
C THR A 392 20.60 29.66 43.33
N GLU A 393 19.79 30.37 42.53
CA GLU A 393 19.45 31.78 42.71
C GLU A 393 18.42 32.03 43.82
N LEU A 394 17.70 30.99 44.26
CA LEU A 394 16.76 31.09 45.38
C LEU A 394 17.49 31.19 46.72
N SER A 395 17.04 32.12 47.58
CA SER A 395 17.51 32.22 48.96
C SER A 395 17.07 31.01 49.80
N ASP A 396 17.76 30.75 50.91
CA ASP A 396 17.42 29.64 51.81
C ASP A 396 15.97 29.74 52.36
N SER A 397 15.46 30.96 52.55
CA SER A 397 14.08 31.19 52.97
C SER A 397 13.07 30.78 51.89
N GLU A 398 13.34 31.13 50.63
CA GLU A 398 12.51 30.75 49.50
C GLU A 398 12.54 29.25 49.25
N ARG A 399 13.72 28.62 49.32
CA ARG A 399 13.85 27.15 49.20
C ARG A 399 13.05 26.41 50.27
N ASN A 400 13.11 26.87 51.52
CA ASN A 400 12.32 26.30 52.61
C ASN A 400 10.81 26.49 52.41
N THR A 401 10.40 27.65 51.89
CA THR A 401 8.99 27.94 51.60
C THR A 401 8.46 27.06 50.49
N LEU A 402 9.22 26.95 49.38
CA LEU A 402 8.92 26.08 48.25
C LEU A 402 8.83 24.61 48.68
N SER A 403 9.83 24.12 49.41
CA SER A 403 9.88 22.74 49.90
C SER A 403 8.66 22.43 50.78
N ARG A 404 8.34 23.29 51.74
CA ARG A 404 7.17 23.11 52.62
C ARG A 404 5.85 23.09 51.83
N TYR A 405 5.71 23.97 50.85
CA TYR A 405 4.52 24.03 50.00
C TYR A 405 4.38 22.76 49.15
N LEU A 406 5.44 22.36 48.45
CA LEU A 406 5.44 21.17 47.60
C LEU A 406 5.22 19.89 48.42
N SER A 407 5.80 19.78 49.62
CA SER A 407 5.53 18.65 50.52
C SER A 407 4.04 18.56 50.88
N LYS A 408 3.41 19.67 51.30
CA LYS A 408 1.98 19.69 51.62
C LYS A 408 1.11 19.33 50.41
N LEU A 409 1.43 19.87 49.24
CA LEU A 409 0.71 19.60 48.00
C LEU A 409 0.86 18.14 47.57
N ASN A 410 2.07 17.59 47.62
CA ASN A 410 2.32 16.18 47.27
C ASN A 410 1.63 15.22 48.25
N SER A 411 1.63 15.52 49.54
CA SER A 411 0.88 14.74 50.54
C SER A 411 -0.63 14.77 50.27
N ALA A 412 -1.17 15.92 49.84
CA ALA A 412 -2.58 16.05 49.52
C ALA A 412 -2.99 15.35 48.20
N LEU A 413 -2.10 15.33 47.21
CA LEU A 413 -2.32 14.66 45.92
C LEU A 413 -2.24 13.12 46.04
N GLY A 414 -1.46 12.60 47.00
CA GLY A 414 -1.13 11.18 47.07
C GLY A 414 -0.18 10.74 45.95
N ASN A 415 0.06 9.44 45.81
CA ASN A 415 0.96 8.87 44.80
C ASN A 415 0.24 8.21 43.62
N GLU A 416 -1.08 8.03 43.71
CA GLU A 416 -1.90 7.33 42.73
C GLU A 416 -2.90 8.27 42.06
N GLY A 417 -3.33 7.92 40.84
CA GLY A 417 -4.32 8.66 40.07
C GLY A 417 -3.75 9.63 39.05
N ASP A 418 -4.45 9.78 37.92
CA ASP A 418 -3.95 10.52 36.76
C ASP A 418 -3.83 12.02 37.01
N LEU A 419 -4.74 12.60 37.80
CA LEU A 419 -4.66 14.01 38.21
C LEU A 419 -3.37 14.31 38.97
N ALA A 420 -2.97 13.44 39.91
CA ALA A 420 -1.74 13.60 40.67
C ALA A 420 -0.51 13.53 39.76
N LYS A 421 -0.50 12.63 38.77
CA LYS A 421 0.59 12.50 37.79
C LYS A 421 0.74 13.79 36.98
N VAL A 422 -0.37 14.31 36.46
CA VAL A 422 -0.38 15.52 35.64
C VAL A 422 0.13 16.71 36.45
N ILE A 423 -0.42 16.96 37.65
CA ILE A 423 -0.03 18.11 38.47
C ILE A 423 1.45 18.01 38.85
N LYS A 424 1.92 16.84 39.30
CA LYS A 424 3.34 16.64 39.64
C LYS A 424 4.25 16.84 38.44
N TYR A 425 3.82 16.43 37.24
CA TYR A 425 4.55 16.71 36.01
C TYR A 425 4.59 18.22 35.73
N LYS A 426 3.45 18.93 35.77
CA LYS A 426 3.41 20.39 35.58
C LYS A 426 4.38 21.13 36.51
N LEU A 427 4.35 20.82 37.80
CA LEU A 427 5.19 21.48 38.80
C LEU A 427 6.70 21.29 38.56
N ARG A 428 7.10 20.23 37.85
CA ARG A 428 8.49 20.00 37.46
C ARG A 428 8.95 20.93 36.33
N HIS A 429 8.04 21.42 35.50
CA HIS A 429 8.35 22.24 34.31
C HIS A 429 7.91 23.71 34.43
N ILE A 430 7.12 24.06 35.45
CA ILE A 430 6.75 25.43 35.77
C ILE A 430 7.94 26.16 36.41
N ASN A 431 8.10 27.44 36.11
CA ASN A 431 9.13 28.26 36.72
C ASN A 431 8.96 28.32 38.25
N GLN A 432 10.04 28.08 38.99
CA GLN A 432 10.02 28.07 40.45
C GLN A 432 9.51 29.39 41.06
N ALA A 433 9.75 30.53 40.39
CA ALA A 433 9.21 31.82 40.81
C ALA A 433 7.66 31.86 40.83
N GLU A 434 7.03 31.17 39.88
CA GLU A 434 5.58 31.11 39.77
C GLU A 434 4.98 30.22 40.87
N ILE A 435 5.64 29.11 41.18
CA ILE A 435 5.26 28.25 42.31
C ILE A 435 5.43 29.00 43.64
N LEU A 436 6.52 29.76 43.80
CA LEU A 436 6.79 30.57 44.99
C LEU A 436 5.75 31.66 45.21
N SER A 437 5.34 32.36 44.14
CA SER A 437 4.28 33.38 44.22
C SER A 437 2.95 32.82 44.74
N ARG A 438 2.68 31.54 44.45
CA ARG A 438 1.51 30.82 44.94
C ARG A 438 1.71 30.34 46.38
N ALA A 439 2.92 29.87 46.71
CA ALA A 439 3.27 29.34 48.03
C ALA A 439 3.14 30.36 49.18
N SER A 440 3.13 31.67 48.89
CA SER A 440 2.92 32.74 49.88
C SER A 440 1.48 32.91 50.38
N ILE A 441 0.52 32.13 49.86
CA ILE A 441 -0.91 32.18 50.24
C ILE A 441 -1.22 31.08 51.28
N ASN A 442 -2.26 31.27 52.11
CA ASN A 442 -2.74 30.23 53.02
C ASN A 442 -3.07 28.93 52.26
N PHE A 443 -2.46 27.82 52.68
CA PHE A 443 -2.60 26.54 52.01
C PHE A 443 -3.95 25.88 52.30
N ASP A 444 -4.77 25.70 51.27
CA ASP A 444 -5.95 24.82 51.26
C ASP A 444 -5.76 23.79 50.14
N ALA A 445 -5.71 22.50 50.51
CA ALA A 445 -5.43 21.42 49.58
C ALA A 445 -6.39 21.38 48.38
N LYS A 446 -7.69 21.61 48.58
CA LYS A 446 -8.70 21.50 47.51
C LYS A 446 -8.59 22.67 46.54
N ILE A 447 -8.35 23.87 47.07
CA ILE A 447 -8.14 25.09 46.26
C ILE A 447 -6.85 24.96 45.45
N GLU A 448 -5.75 24.51 46.06
CA GLU A 448 -4.46 24.38 45.38
C GLU A 448 -4.47 23.30 44.30
N ILE A 449 -5.08 22.13 44.57
CA ILE A 449 -5.21 21.07 43.56
C ILE A 449 -6.03 21.57 42.36
N ASN A 450 -7.17 22.23 42.61
CA ASN A 450 -7.99 22.77 41.54
C ASN A 450 -7.26 23.87 40.74
N TYR A 451 -6.49 24.73 41.43
CA TYR A 451 -5.67 25.75 40.78
C TYR A 451 -4.68 25.12 39.79
N TRP A 452 -3.87 24.14 40.24
CA TRP A 452 -2.87 23.49 39.38
C TRP A 452 -3.48 22.58 38.31
N ASP A 453 -4.66 22.01 38.55
CA ASP A 453 -5.41 21.30 37.53
C ASP A 453 -5.78 22.26 36.38
N GLN A 454 -6.35 23.41 36.71
CA GLN A 454 -6.80 24.41 35.72
C GLN A 454 -5.67 25.25 35.11
N TYR A 455 -4.52 25.32 35.78
CA TYR A 455 -3.34 26.02 35.27
C TYR A 455 -2.92 25.49 33.90
N ARG A 456 -2.70 26.38 32.94
CA ARG A 456 -2.29 26.06 31.56
C ARG A 456 -0.82 26.37 31.35
N CYS A 457 -0.01 25.33 31.18
CA CYS A 457 1.38 25.45 30.81
C CYS A 457 1.52 25.83 29.33
N ASN A 458 2.64 26.46 28.98
CA ASN A 458 3.04 26.59 27.58
C ASN A 458 3.29 25.19 26.97
N PRO A 459 2.95 24.97 25.69
CA PRO A 459 3.30 23.75 24.98
C PRO A 459 4.80 23.43 25.08
N ILE A 460 5.15 22.15 25.24
CA ILE A 460 6.56 21.72 25.29
C ILE A 460 7.28 21.90 23.93
N ALA A 461 6.53 22.07 22.85
CA ALA A 461 7.03 22.37 21.51
C ALA A 461 6.04 23.28 20.75
N ASN A 462 6.57 24.09 19.83
CA ASN A 462 5.77 24.98 18.99
C ASN A 462 5.50 24.34 17.62
N HIS A 463 4.69 23.28 17.61
CA HIS A 463 4.26 22.65 16.36
C HIS A 463 3.30 23.55 15.59
N SER A 464 3.29 23.40 14.27
CA SER A 464 2.30 24.04 13.42
C SER A 464 1.83 23.09 12.32
N GLY A 465 0.64 23.33 11.80
CA GLY A 465 0.09 22.53 10.73
C GLY A 465 -1.15 23.17 10.14
N LYS A 466 -1.59 22.63 9.01
CA LYS A 466 -2.83 23.04 8.36
C LYS A 466 -3.42 21.90 7.56
N ILE A 467 -4.73 21.88 7.50
CA ILE A 467 -5.49 21.06 6.57
C ILE A 467 -6.02 21.99 5.48
N ILE A 468 -5.80 21.60 4.23
CA ILE A 468 -6.29 22.34 3.07
C ILE A 468 -7.06 21.40 2.15
N GLU A 469 -8.10 21.93 1.53
CA GLU A 469 -8.71 21.32 0.37
C GLU A 469 -7.81 21.57 -0.85
N LEU A 470 -7.42 20.51 -1.55
CA LEU A 470 -6.58 20.60 -2.74
C LEU A 470 -7.36 20.50 -4.04
N TYR A 471 -8.37 19.63 -4.04
CA TYR A 471 -9.11 19.29 -5.24
C TYR A 471 -10.56 18.97 -4.86
N ARG A 472 -11.49 19.41 -5.70
CA ARG A 472 -12.90 19.05 -5.64
C ARG A 472 -13.39 18.72 -7.03
N GLY A 473 -14.08 17.59 -7.16
CA GLY A 473 -14.64 17.14 -8.43
C GLY A 473 -15.99 16.46 -8.24
N ASN A 474 -16.86 16.57 -9.25
CA ASN A 474 -18.14 15.87 -9.28
C ASN A 474 -17.92 14.37 -9.47
N LEU A 475 -18.79 13.57 -8.87
CA LEU A 475 -18.78 12.13 -9.01
C LEU A 475 -20.20 11.68 -9.35
N PHE A 476 -20.37 11.14 -10.56
CA PHE A 476 -21.66 10.78 -11.12
C PHE A 476 -21.49 9.72 -12.20
N HIS A 477 -22.43 8.78 -12.27
CA HIS A 477 -22.58 7.88 -13.42
C HIS A 477 -24.07 7.75 -13.80
N PRO A 478 -24.44 7.81 -15.09
CA PRO A 478 -25.84 7.74 -15.54
C PRO A 478 -26.50 6.36 -15.38
N ALA A 479 -25.74 5.35 -14.97
CA ALA A 479 -26.21 3.97 -14.88
C ALA A 479 -26.66 3.68 -13.45
N ARG A 480 -27.58 2.73 -13.30
CA ARG A 480 -27.98 2.22 -11.98
C ARG A 480 -26.78 1.55 -11.29
N PRO A 481 -26.72 1.52 -9.95
CA PRO A 481 -25.58 0.96 -9.19
C PRO A 481 -25.04 -0.37 -9.72
N LYS A 482 -25.95 -1.28 -10.12
CA LYS A 482 -25.60 -2.60 -10.67
C LYS A 482 -24.76 -2.59 -11.95
N ALA A 483 -24.82 -1.51 -12.72
CA ALA A 483 -24.13 -1.34 -14.00
C ALA A 483 -23.12 -0.18 -13.97
N GLN A 484 -22.84 0.39 -12.80
CA GLN A 484 -21.81 1.41 -12.66
C GLN A 484 -20.41 0.77 -12.77
N PRO A 485 -19.38 1.54 -13.14
CA PRO A 485 -17.99 1.16 -13.01
C PRO A 485 -17.67 0.87 -11.54
N GLN A 486 -16.86 -0.14 -11.30
CA GLN A 486 -16.68 -0.66 -9.95
C GLN A 486 -15.36 -0.18 -9.33
N ILE A 487 -15.47 0.55 -8.22
CA ILE A 487 -14.39 0.72 -7.24
C ILE A 487 -14.83 0.10 -5.91
N LYS A 488 -13.98 -0.75 -5.34
CA LYS A 488 -14.30 -1.51 -4.12
C LYS A 488 -13.35 -1.17 -2.97
N PHE A 489 -13.92 -0.92 -1.79
CA PHE A 489 -13.20 -0.56 -0.58
C PHE A 489 -13.35 -1.63 0.51
N PRO A 490 -12.32 -1.88 1.33
CA PRO A 490 -12.38 -2.95 2.33
C PRO A 490 -13.37 -2.60 3.46
N TYR A 491 -14.22 -3.57 3.83
CA TYR A 491 -15.17 -3.47 4.93
C TYR A 491 -15.14 -4.75 5.78
N TYR A 492 -14.45 -4.70 6.91
CA TYR A 492 -14.09 -5.90 7.68
C TYR A 492 -15.31 -6.66 8.22
N GLU A 493 -16.33 -5.97 8.74
CA GLU A 493 -17.51 -6.61 9.33
C GLU A 493 -18.30 -7.46 8.32
N ALA A 494 -18.28 -7.07 7.04
CA ALA A 494 -18.89 -7.85 5.97
C ALA A 494 -17.95 -8.95 5.43
N GLY A 495 -16.66 -8.92 5.76
CA GLY A 495 -15.65 -9.81 5.18
C GLY A 495 -15.40 -9.57 3.68
N LEU A 496 -15.84 -8.43 3.14
CA LEU A 496 -15.86 -8.12 1.71
C LEU A 496 -15.22 -6.75 1.41
N CYS A 497 -14.90 -6.53 0.14
CA CYS A 497 -14.64 -5.21 -0.42
C CYS A 497 -15.93 -4.67 -1.03
N ILE A 498 -16.51 -3.62 -0.45
CA ILE A 498 -17.81 -3.05 -0.82
C ILE A 498 -17.65 -2.04 -1.95
N SER A 499 -18.57 -2.09 -2.93
CA SER A 499 -18.58 -1.19 -4.09
C SER A 499 -19.13 0.19 -3.71
N PHE A 500 -18.49 1.23 -4.22
CA PHE A 500 -18.98 2.60 -4.04
C PHE A 500 -20.15 2.88 -5.01
N ASP A 501 -21.18 3.56 -4.52
CA ASP A 501 -22.35 3.96 -5.32
C ASP A 501 -22.19 5.40 -5.82
N PHE A 502 -22.30 5.59 -7.14
CA PHE A 502 -22.14 6.86 -7.83
C PHE A 502 -23.48 7.58 -8.09
N SER A 503 -24.58 7.04 -7.54
CA SER A 503 -25.93 7.56 -7.80
C SER A 503 -26.15 8.93 -7.14
N PRO A 504 -26.80 9.87 -7.84
CA PRO A 504 -27.25 11.10 -7.19
C PRO A 504 -28.39 10.80 -6.20
N LEU A 505 -28.61 11.70 -5.23
CA LEU A 505 -29.72 11.60 -4.28
C LEU A 505 -31.08 11.61 -4.98
N GLU A 506 -31.21 12.43 -6.02
CA GLU A 506 -32.42 12.59 -6.80
C GLU A 506 -32.10 12.32 -8.29
N PRO A 507 -33.03 11.72 -9.06
CA PRO A 507 -32.84 11.50 -10.48
C PRO A 507 -32.86 12.81 -11.27
N GLY A 508 -32.07 12.90 -12.36
CA GLY A 508 -32.09 14.03 -13.30
C GLY A 508 -30.79 14.86 -13.40
N PRO A 509 -30.07 15.15 -12.31
CA PRO A 509 -28.78 15.82 -12.36
C PRO A 509 -27.75 14.99 -13.13
N THR A 510 -26.92 15.65 -13.95
CA THR A 510 -25.77 15.03 -14.61
C THR A 510 -24.52 15.90 -14.45
N ALA A 511 -23.35 15.27 -14.52
CA ALA A 511 -22.07 15.97 -14.41
C ALA A 511 -20.96 15.24 -15.16
N ASN A 512 -20.07 16.00 -15.79
CA ASN A 512 -18.77 15.48 -16.19
C ASN A 512 -17.90 15.28 -14.93
N CYS A 513 -17.06 14.24 -14.95
CA CYS A 513 -16.22 13.85 -13.84
C CYS A 513 -14.77 13.70 -14.31
N ASP A 514 -13.84 14.23 -13.52
CA ASP A 514 -12.42 13.88 -13.55
C ASP A 514 -11.90 13.92 -12.12
N THR A 515 -12.27 12.93 -11.32
CA THR A 515 -12.37 13.08 -9.87
C THR A 515 -11.51 12.09 -9.14
N ILE A 516 -10.65 12.58 -8.25
CA ILE A 516 -9.84 11.74 -7.35
C ILE A 516 -10.76 11.10 -6.33
N MET A 517 -10.89 9.77 -6.37
CA MET A 517 -11.71 9.01 -5.42
C MET A 517 -10.90 8.46 -4.26
N TYR A 518 -9.67 8.03 -4.53
CA TYR A 518 -8.80 7.44 -3.52
C TYR A 518 -7.39 7.99 -3.69
N ILE A 519 -6.76 8.33 -2.57
CA ILE A 519 -5.40 8.84 -2.52
C ILE A 519 -4.67 8.16 -1.37
N TYR A 520 -3.45 7.70 -1.63
CA TYR A 520 -2.64 7.02 -0.63
C TYR A 520 -1.15 7.23 -0.92
N PHE A 521 -0.36 7.05 0.12
CA PHE A 521 1.08 6.87 -0.01
C PHE A 521 1.40 5.39 -0.19
N ASP A 522 2.21 5.09 -1.21
CA ASP A 522 3.00 3.87 -1.25
C ASP A 522 4.45 4.26 -0.94
N ASN A 523 4.91 3.91 0.26
CA ASN A 523 6.09 4.50 0.88
C ASN A 523 5.99 6.04 0.93
N ASP A 524 6.80 6.75 0.15
CA ASP A 524 6.80 8.21 0.07
C ASP A 524 6.24 8.72 -1.28
N SER A 525 5.77 7.81 -2.15
CA SER A 525 5.16 8.14 -3.44
C SER A 525 3.64 8.32 -3.31
N VAL A 526 3.11 9.45 -3.77
CA VAL A 526 1.66 9.71 -3.77
C VAL A 526 1.00 9.03 -4.96
N LYS A 527 0.03 8.16 -4.68
CA LYS A 527 -0.78 7.46 -5.68
C LYS A 527 -2.23 7.89 -5.60
N VAL A 528 -2.87 8.05 -6.75
CA VAL A 528 -4.29 8.42 -6.86
C VAL A 528 -5.04 7.44 -7.75
N VAL A 529 -6.31 7.20 -7.39
CA VAL A 529 -7.32 6.56 -8.24
C VAL A 529 -8.29 7.65 -8.66
N LYS A 530 -8.43 7.86 -9.97
CA LYS A 530 -9.33 8.86 -10.53
C LYS A 530 -10.44 8.20 -11.34
N TYR A 531 -11.60 8.83 -11.27
CA TYR A 531 -12.78 8.47 -12.04
C TYR A 531 -13.05 9.53 -13.11
N PHE A 532 -13.19 9.10 -14.36
CA PHE A 532 -13.45 9.95 -15.51
C PHE A 532 -14.77 9.58 -16.18
N TYR A 533 -15.59 10.61 -16.44
CA TYR A 533 -16.83 10.47 -17.20
C TYR A 533 -17.15 11.75 -17.95
N THR A 534 -17.58 11.62 -19.19
CA THR A 534 -18.16 12.72 -19.96
C THR A 534 -19.33 12.24 -20.81
N GLU A 535 -20.34 13.09 -20.93
CA GLU A 535 -21.48 12.86 -21.84
C GLU A 535 -21.14 13.15 -23.31
N LYS A 536 -20.03 13.84 -23.56
CA LYS A 536 -19.66 14.28 -24.90
C LYS A 536 -19.25 13.09 -25.75
N ASP A 537 -19.96 12.90 -26.85
CA ASP A 537 -19.52 12.07 -27.96
C ASP A 537 -18.85 12.92 -29.04
N PHE A 538 -18.04 12.27 -29.88
CA PHE A 538 -17.35 12.92 -30.98
C PHE A 538 -17.25 12.01 -32.20
N THR A 539 -17.10 12.60 -33.38
CA THR A 539 -16.87 11.85 -34.64
C THR A 539 -15.39 11.97 -34.98
N LYS A 540 -14.75 10.83 -35.30
CA LYS A 540 -13.37 10.83 -35.78
C LYS A 540 -13.36 11.09 -37.28
N GLU A 541 -12.46 11.95 -37.73
CA GLU A 541 -12.15 12.07 -39.15
C GLU A 541 -11.44 10.81 -39.63
N ILE A 542 -11.58 10.50 -40.92
CA ILE A 542 -10.88 9.38 -41.54
C ILE A 542 -9.39 9.74 -41.59
N ASP A 543 -8.57 8.98 -40.89
CA ASP A 543 -7.12 9.11 -40.89
C ASP A 543 -6.54 8.18 -41.96
N THR A 544 -6.05 8.75 -43.04
CA THR A 544 -5.58 8.00 -44.21
C THR A 544 -4.54 8.76 -45.01
N ASP A 545 -3.61 8.01 -45.60
CA ASP A 545 -2.70 8.48 -46.65
C ASP A 545 -3.12 7.98 -48.05
N PHE A 546 -4.37 7.50 -48.20
CA PHE A 546 -4.87 6.97 -49.47
C PHE A 546 -4.84 8.04 -50.56
N ASP A 547 -4.18 7.71 -51.66
CA ASP A 547 -4.10 8.54 -52.86
C ASP A 547 -5.07 8.05 -53.95
N ALA A 548 -5.32 8.90 -54.94
CA ALA A 548 -6.17 8.56 -56.10
C ALA A 548 -5.66 7.35 -56.90
N TYR A 549 -4.34 7.09 -56.88
CA TYR A 549 -3.69 6.01 -57.63
C TYR A 549 -2.71 5.23 -56.75
N MET A 550 -3.19 4.19 -56.08
CA MET A 550 -2.39 3.36 -55.16
C MET A 550 -1.68 2.19 -55.87
N THR A 551 -0.79 2.47 -56.81
CA THR A 551 -0.16 1.42 -57.66
C THR A 551 0.99 0.70 -56.96
N VAL A 552 2.08 1.41 -56.64
CA VAL A 552 3.27 0.88 -55.95
C VAL A 552 3.60 1.76 -54.75
N GLY A 553 3.70 1.17 -53.57
CA GLY A 553 3.80 1.90 -52.31
C GLY A 553 3.14 1.17 -51.15
N SER A 554 2.96 1.86 -50.03
CA SER A 554 2.21 1.37 -48.87
C SER A 554 1.30 2.47 -48.37
N TRP A 555 0.04 2.12 -48.10
CA TRP A 555 -0.99 3.04 -47.66
C TRP A 555 -1.79 2.43 -46.51
N TYR A 556 -2.42 3.28 -45.71
CA TYR A 556 -3.32 2.93 -44.63
C TYR A 556 -4.56 3.83 -44.62
N MET A 557 -5.65 3.27 -44.11
CA MET A 557 -6.89 3.99 -43.86
C MET A 557 -7.52 3.47 -42.57
N ASN A 558 -7.75 4.38 -41.63
CA ASN A 558 -8.42 4.13 -40.36
C ASN A 558 -9.79 4.81 -40.40
N GLU A 559 -10.84 4.01 -40.55
CA GLU A 559 -12.22 4.47 -40.60
C GLU A 559 -12.92 4.16 -39.27
N THR A 560 -13.74 5.11 -38.81
CA THR A 560 -14.59 4.93 -37.63
C THR A 560 -16.04 5.20 -38.02
N GLU A 561 -16.94 4.26 -37.78
CA GLU A 561 -18.37 4.45 -38.03
C GLU A 561 -19.12 4.70 -36.71
N GLY A 562 -19.94 5.74 -36.71
CA GLY A 562 -20.72 6.17 -35.55
C GLY A 562 -19.99 7.12 -34.62
N LYS A 563 -20.65 7.41 -33.49
CA LYS A 563 -20.15 8.32 -32.45
C LYS A 563 -19.16 7.60 -31.55
N SER A 564 -17.99 8.19 -31.35
CA SER A 564 -16.95 7.72 -30.44
C SER A 564 -17.13 8.31 -29.04
N THR A 565 -16.67 7.57 -28.03
CA THR A 565 -16.62 8.00 -26.64
C THR A 565 -15.36 7.45 -25.97
N ILE A 566 -14.98 8.04 -24.83
CA ILE A 566 -13.88 7.53 -23.99
C ILE A 566 -14.46 6.48 -23.05
N ALA A 567 -13.99 5.25 -23.15
CA ALA A 567 -14.35 4.15 -22.27
C ALA A 567 -13.20 3.75 -21.34
N GLY A 568 -13.54 2.98 -20.31
CA GLY A 568 -12.67 2.81 -19.15
C GLY A 568 -12.79 4.06 -18.27
N HIS A 569 -13.51 3.95 -17.16
CA HIS A 569 -13.82 5.12 -16.34
C HIS A 569 -12.80 5.35 -15.21
N PHE A 570 -11.84 4.45 -15.01
CA PHE A 570 -10.82 4.60 -13.97
C PHE A 570 -9.43 4.68 -14.57
N TYR A 571 -8.60 5.52 -13.96
CA TYR A 571 -7.17 5.57 -14.22
C TYR A 571 -6.43 5.90 -12.92
N LEU A 572 -5.18 5.46 -12.84
CA LEU A 572 -4.29 5.61 -11.69
C LEU A 572 -3.18 6.59 -12.02
N THR A 573 -2.40 7.01 -11.01
CA THR A 573 -1.15 7.76 -11.24
C THR A 573 -0.25 7.07 -12.26
N ASP A 574 -0.14 5.74 -12.17
CA ASP A 574 0.84 4.96 -12.94
C ASP A 574 0.21 4.22 -14.14
N ILE A 575 -1.12 4.18 -14.25
CA ILE A 575 -1.83 3.36 -15.24
C ILE A 575 -2.99 4.14 -15.83
N ASP A 576 -2.98 4.37 -17.15
CA ASP A 576 -4.11 4.89 -17.92
C ASP A 576 -4.42 3.95 -19.08
N ASP A 577 -5.36 3.02 -18.85
CA ASP A 577 -5.83 2.05 -19.84
C ASP A 577 -7.14 2.49 -20.51
N ARG A 578 -7.54 3.75 -20.32
CA ARG A 578 -8.74 4.29 -20.97
C ARG A 578 -8.51 4.31 -22.48
N ASP A 579 -9.58 4.12 -23.25
CA ASP A 579 -9.49 4.03 -24.70
C ASP A 579 -10.68 4.69 -25.37
N GLU A 580 -10.46 5.21 -26.57
CA GLU A 580 -11.51 5.78 -27.40
C GLU A 580 -12.18 4.65 -28.18
N ILE A 581 -13.42 4.34 -27.82
CA ILE A 581 -14.20 3.29 -28.47
C ILE A 581 -15.23 3.88 -29.42
N ALA A 582 -15.52 3.13 -30.48
CA ALA A 582 -16.55 3.44 -31.45
C ALA A 582 -17.34 2.17 -31.82
N PRO A 583 -18.57 2.30 -32.35
CA PRO A 583 -19.38 1.17 -32.78
C PRO A 583 -18.66 0.24 -33.76
N THR A 584 -18.01 0.81 -34.78
CA THR A 584 -17.17 0.07 -35.73
C THR A 584 -15.86 0.82 -35.96
N VAL A 585 -14.74 0.09 -35.89
CA VAL A 585 -13.42 0.57 -36.32
C VAL A 585 -12.91 -0.36 -37.40
N LYS A 586 -12.53 0.21 -38.55
CA LYS A 586 -11.99 -0.54 -39.69
C LYS A 586 -10.62 0.03 -40.05
N ARG A 587 -9.61 -0.83 -40.03
CA ARG A 587 -8.23 -0.48 -40.40
C ARG A 587 -7.89 -1.25 -41.67
N THR A 588 -7.61 -0.54 -42.75
CA THR A 588 -7.20 -1.13 -44.02
C THR A 588 -5.77 -0.70 -44.34
N THR A 589 -4.90 -1.66 -44.67
CA THR A 589 -3.58 -1.37 -45.25
C THR A 589 -3.50 -1.96 -46.65
N VAL A 590 -2.90 -1.19 -47.56
CA VAL A 590 -2.71 -1.58 -48.96
C VAL A 590 -1.21 -1.51 -49.25
N LYS A 591 -0.62 -2.58 -49.76
CA LYS A 591 0.77 -2.60 -50.23
C LYS A 591 0.83 -2.95 -51.70
N GLY A 592 1.30 -2.02 -52.51
CA GLY A 592 1.51 -2.15 -53.95
C GLY A 592 2.94 -2.54 -54.30
N GLU A 593 3.13 -3.53 -55.19
CA GLU A 593 4.45 -3.92 -55.70
C GLU A 593 4.44 -4.07 -57.22
N ASP A 594 5.40 -3.44 -57.92
CA ASP A 594 5.56 -3.55 -59.37
C ASP A 594 5.88 -5.00 -59.80
N LYS A 595 5.25 -5.49 -60.86
CA LYS A 595 5.51 -6.80 -61.48
C LYS A 595 5.95 -6.69 -62.94
N GLY A 596 6.13 -5.47 -63.46
CA GLY A 596 6.66 -5.21 -64.80
C GLY A 596 5.58 -5.26 -65.88
N TYR A 597 6.01 -5.19 -67.13
CA TYR A 597 5.11 -5.18 -68.29
C TYR A 597 4.71 -6.59 -68.73
N ASP A 598 3.73 -6.69 -69.62
CA ASP A 598 3.45 -7.91 -70.37
C ASP A 598 4.74 -8.53 -70.95
N SER A 599 4.82 -9.86 -70.95
CA SER A 599 5.92 -10.57 -71.63
C SER A 599 5.92 -10.37 -73.15
N LYS A 600 4.77 -9.99 -73.75
CA LYS A 600 4.62 -9.56 -75.15
C LYS A 600 3.51 -8.49 -75.23
N PRO A 601 3.60 -7.47 -76.09
CA PRO A 601 2.51 -6.51 -76.29
C PRO A 601 1.19 -7.20 -76.68
N MET A 602 0.08 -6.58 -76.32
CA MET A 602 -1.26 -6.92 -76.78
C MET A 602 -1.52 -6.30 -78.15
N PHE A 603 -2.37 -6.93 -78.95
CA PHE A 603 -2.85 -6.37 -80.20
C PHE A 603 -4.31 -6.74 -80.49
N SER A 604 -5.00 -5.91 -81.26
CA SER A 604 -6.32 -6.21 -81.79
C SER A 604 -6.60 -5.40 -83.05
N TYR A 605 -7.21 -6.04 -84.05
CA TYR A 605 -7.75 -5.37 -85.24
C TYR A 605 -8.97 -4.53 -84.88
N ASP A 606 -9.16 -3.41 -85.57
CA ASP A 606 -10.27 -2.48 -85.25
C ASP A 606 -11.65 -3.08 -85.49
N ALA A 607 -11.76 -3.98 -86.48
CA ALA A 607 -12.96 -4.75 -86.79
C ALA A 607 -12.61 -6.00 -87.59
N HIS A 608 -13.60 -6.87 -87.78
CA HIS A 608 -13.46 -8.04 -88.64
C HIS A 608 -13.15 -7.58 -90.09
N PHE A 609 -12.17 -8.23 -90.73
CA PHE A 609 -11.67 -7.95 -92.09
C PHE A 609 -10.89 -6.64 -92.29
N TRP A 610 -10.65 -5.87 -91.23
CA TRP A 610 -9.91 -4.62 -91.30
C TRP A 610 -8.39 -4.85 -91.39
N ARG A 611 -7.73 -4.03 -92.21
CA ARG A 611 -6.28 -3.91 -92.33
C ARG A 611 -5.64 -3.31 -91.08
N PRO A 612 -6.19 -2.24 -90.46
CA PRO A 612 -5.58 -1.64 -89.30
C PRO A 612 -5.96 -2.31 -87.97
N GLY A 613 -5.06 -2.17 -87.00
CA GLY A 613 -5.33 -2.48 -85.60
C GLY A 613 -4.48 -1.64 -84.65
N THR A 614 -4.63 -1.93 -83.36
CA THR A 614 -3.90 -1.27 -82.27
C THR A 614 -3.07 -2.27 -81.49
N MET A 615 -1.83 -1.90 -81.19
CA MET A 615 -0.92 -2.61 -80.31
C MET A 615 -0.69 -1.78 -79.05
N TRP A 616 -0.80 -2.38 -77.87
CA TRP A 616 -0.59 -1.73 -76.58
C TRP A 616 0.08 -2.71 -75.61
N ARG A 617 0.50 -2.25 -74.43
CA ARG A 617 0.97 -3.13 -73.36
C ARG A 617 0.43 -2.63 -72.02
N ASN A 618 0.39 -3.53 -71.04
CA ASN A 618 0.02 -3.19 -69.68
C ASN A 618 1.26 -3.32 -68.77
N ARG A 619 1.36 -2.43 -67.78
CA ARG A 619 2.25 -2.61 -66.62
C ARG A 619 1.45 -3.18 -65.45
N TYR A 620 1.94 -4.26 -64.89
CA TYR A 620 1.30 -5.01 -63.83
C TYR A 620 1.88 -4.66 -62.46
N PHE A 621 1.04 -4.70 -61.45
CA PHE A 621 1.42 -4.55 -60.06
C PHE A 621 0.52 -5.42 -59.19
N THR A 622 1.02 -5.87 -58.05
CA THR A 622 0.19 -6.57 -57.06
C THR A 622 -0.22 -5.65 -55.95
N GLN A 623 -1.45 -5.80 -55.46
CA GLN A 623 -1.92 -5.15 -54.25
C GLN A 623 -2.25 -6.18 -53.18
N LEU A 624 -1.53 -6.13 -52.06
CA LEU A 624 -1.87 -6.82 -50.83
C LEU A 624 -2.74 -5.91 -49.96
N VAL A 625 -4.01 -6.25 -49.80
CA VAL A 625 -4.97 -5.52 -48.97
C VAL A 625 -5.24 -6.32 -47.71
N LYS A 626 -4.96 -5.72 -46.55
CA LYS A 626 -5.31 -6.25 -45.23
C LYS A 626 -6.36 -5.36 -44.60
N THR A 627 -7.46 -5.93 -44.15
CA THR A 627 -8.49 -5.19 -43.41
C THR A 627 -8.74 -5.87 -42.08
N LYS A 628 -8.73 -5.09 -41.00
CA LYS A 628 -9.16 -5.51 -39.66
C LYS A 628 -10.36 -4.66 -39.24
N THR A 629 -11.48 -5.32 -39.00
CA THR A 629 -12.73 -4.69 -38.58
C THR A 629 -13.08 -5.15 -37.17
N THR A 630 -13.32 -4.21 -36.26
CA THR A 630 -13.78 -4.48 -34.90
C THR A 630 -15.13 -3.82 -34.69
N ILE A 631 -16.12 -4.58 -34.25
CA ILE A 631 -17.50 -4.14 -34.06
C ILE A 631 -17.91 -4.36 -32.60
N GLY A 632 -18.57 -3.36 -32.01
CA GLY A 632 -19.15 -3.43 -30.67
C GLY A 632 -18.09 -3.57 -29.57
N LYS A 633 -16.99 -2.81 -29.66
CA LYS A 633 -15.94 -2.81 -28.63
C LYS A 633 -16.49 -2.19 -27.34
N GLN A 634 -16.27 -2.87 -26.22
CA GLN A 634 -16.55 -2.40 -24.87
C GLN A 634 -15.28 -2.52 -24.02
N LEU A 635 -15.05 -1.52 -23.17
CA LEU A 635 -13.93 -1.50 -22.23
C LEU A 635 -14.48 -1.22 -20.83
N SER A 636 -14.22 -2.13 -19.90
CA SER A 636 -14.53 -1.99 -18.48
C SER A 636 -13.24 -2.00 -17.68
N LEU A 637 -13.07 -0.96 -16.86
CA LEU A 637 -11.99 -0.88 -15.87
C LEU A 637 -12.62 -0.91 -14.48
N ALA A 638 -11.99 -1.63 -13.55
CA ALA A 638 -12.42 -1.71 -12.17
C ALA A 638 -11.22 -1.64 -11.22
N VAL A 639 -11.45 -1.09 -10.03
CA VAL A 639 -10.41 -0.90 -9.01
C VAL A 639 -10.84 -1.55 -7.70
N LEU A 640 -9.90 -2.19 -6.99
CA LEU A 640 -10.14 -2.74 -5.66
C LEU A 640 -9.01 -2.37 -4.71
N VAL A 641 -9.36 -1.82 -3.54
CA VAL A 641 -8.44 -1.66 -2.41
C VAL A 641 -8.53 -2.92 -1.55
N PRO A 642 -7.43 -3.68 -1.38
CA PRO A 642 -7.48 -4.94 -0.64
C PRO A 642 -7.63 -4.72 0.87
N MET A 643 -8.26 -5.68 1.52
CA MET A 643 -8.29 -5.81 2.99
C MET A 643 -6.86 -5.95 3.52
N PHE A 644 -6.58 -5.35 4.68
CA PHE A 644 -5.28 -5.37 5.35
C PHE A 644 -4.12 -4.71 4.59
N ASN A 645 -4.37 -3.98 3.49
CA ASN A 645 -3.35 -3.14 2.87
C ASN A 645 -3.97 -1.96 2.11
N ARG A 646 -3.97 -0.79 2.76
CA ARG A 646 -4.50 0.45 2.18
C ARG A 646 -3.50 1.19 1.28
N SER A 647 -2.26 0.70 1.17
CA SER A 647 -1.18 1.35 0.41
C SER A 647 -1.04 0.80 -1.01
N THR A 648 -2.10 0.22 -1.57
CA THR A 648 -2.11 -0.39 -2.91
C THR A 648 -3.53 -0.54 -3.44
N VAL A 649 -3.64 -0.81 -4.74
CA VAL A 649 -4.89 -1.17 -5.42
C VAL A 649 -4.67 -2.30 -6.41
N LEU A 650 -5.73 -3.01 -6.76
CA LEU A 650 -5.79 -3.88 -7.93
C LEU A 650 -6.53 -3.17 -9.05
N HIS A 651 -5.95 -3.17 -10.24
CA HIS A 651 -6.51 -2.58 -11.45
C HIS A 651 -6.89 -3.69 -12.43
N ALA A 652 -8.19 -3.89 -12.61
CA ALA A 652 -8.75 -4.94 -13.45
C ALA A 652 -9.25 -4.35 -14.77
N LYS A 653 -8.82 -4.93 -15.88
CA LYS A 653 -9.22 -4.56 -17.24
C LYS A 653 -9.98 -5.69 -17.91
N LYS A 654 -11.12 -5.38 -18.52
CA LYS A 654 -11.89 -6.29 -19.36
C LYS A 654 -12.25 -5.58 -20.67
N GLU A 655 -11.88 -6.19 -21.77
CA GLU A 655 -12.22 -5.76 -23.12
C GLU A 655 -13.09 -6.83 -23.78
N TYR A 656 -14.19 -6.40 -24.37
CA TYR A 656 -15.09 -7.25 -25.14
C TYR A 656 -15.28 -6.65 -26.53
N SER A 657 -15.30 -7.49 -27.55
CA SER A 657 -15.68 -7.10 -28.91
C SER A 657 -16.69 -8.11 -29.43
N ALA A 658 -17.88 -7.62 -29.78
CA ALA A 658 -18.96 -8.49 -30.28
C ALA A 658 -18.53 -9.28 -31.53
N ARG A 659 -17.78 -8.62 -32.43
CA ARG A 659 -17.25 -9.27 -33.63
C ARG A 659 -15.95 -8.64 -34.08
N MET A 660 -14.98 -9.49 -34.45
CA MET A 660 -13.72 -9.07 -35.04
C MET A 660 -13.49 -9.84 -36.35
N GLY A 661 -13.25 -9.11 -37.43
CA GLY A 661 -12.98 -9.66 -38.75
C GLY A 661 -11.59 -9.28 -39.21
N GLU A 662 -10.88 -10.24 -39.79
CA GLU A 662 -9.62 -10.00 -40.49
C GLU A 662 -9.74 -10.56 -41.91
N SER A 663 -9.41 -9.76 -42.91
CA SER A 663 -9.34 -10.19 -44.31
C SER A 663 -8.02 -9.79 -44.93
N GLU A 664 -7.42 -10.70 -45.68
CA GLU A 664 -6.19 -10.48 -46.43
C GLU A 664 -6.41 -10.95 -47.87
N ARG A 665 -6.15 -10.08 -48.84
CA ARG A 665 -6.33 -10.36 -50.27
C ARG A 665 -5.12 -9.87 -51.06
N LEU A 666 -4.59 -10.72 -51.94
CA LEU A 666 -3.54 -10.37 -52.89
C LEU A 666 -4.10 -10.46 -54.31
N GLU A 667 -4.13 -9.34 -55.02
CA GLU A 667 -4.61 -9.24 -56.40
C GLU A 667 -3.50 -8.77 -57.34
N LEU A 668 -3.58 -9.21 -58.60
CA LEU A 668 -2.76 -8.71 -59.70
C LEU A 668 -3.61 -7.72 -60.51
N ASN A 669 -3.18 -6.46 -60.53
CA ASN A 669 -3.81 -5.38 -61.28
C ASN A 669 -2.90 -4.93 -62.43
N ALA A 670 -3.48 -4.21 -63.38
CA ALA A 670 -2.78 -3.77 -64.59
C ALA A 670 -3.22 -2.35 -64.99
N ILE A 671 -2.27 -1.57 -65.50
CA ILE A 671 -2.50 -0.25 -66.08
C ILE A 671 -1.97 -0.26 -67.51
N VAL A 672 -2.78 0.21 -68.46
CA VAL A 672 -2.40 0.33 -69.87
C VAL A 672 -1.35 1.44 -70.01
N ASP A 673 -0.28 1.19 -70.75
CA ASP A 673 0.75 2.18 -71.07
C ASP A 673 0.16 3.33 -71.93
N PRO A 674 0.47 4.61 -71.65
CA PRO A 674 0.01 5.73 -72.47
C PRO A 674 0.46 5.67 -73.93
N TYR A 675 1.52 4.92 -74.24
CA TYR A 675 1.96 4.64 -75.60
C TYR A 675 1.22 3.43 -76.17
N SER A 676 0.44 3.69 -77.22
CA SER A 676 -0.14 2.67 -78.08
C SER A 676 0.29 2.90 -79.53
N TYR A 677 0.29 1.85 -80.33
CA TYR A 677 0.76 1.90 -81.70
C TYR A 677 -0.28 1.37 -82.67
N ARG A 678 -0.40 2.02 -83.83
CA ARG A 678 -1.27 1.54 -84.90
C ARG A 678 -0.45 0.76 -85.90
N TYR A 679 -0.94 -0.42 -86.22
CA TYR A 679 -0.35 -1.29 -87.21
C TYR A 679 -1.32 -1.54 -88.35
N TRP A 680 -0.79 -2.01 -89.47
CA TRP A 680 -1.59 -2.49 -90.58
C TRP A 680 -0.93 -3.65 -91.31
N THR A 681 -1.74 -4.45 -91.98
CA THR A 681 -1.29 -5.46 -92.93
C THR A 681 -2.31 -5.61 -94.06
N HIS A 682 -2.09 -6.55 -94.97
CA HIS A 682 -3.03 -6.85 -96.04
C HIS A 682 -3.11 -8.35 -96.31
N ASP A 683 -4.33 -8.88 -96.25
CA ASP A 683 -4.70 -10.25 -96.63
C ASP A 683 -6.02 -10.20 -97.42
N ASN A 684 -6.10 -10.93 -98.53
CA ASN A 684 -7.25 -10.88 -99.44
C ASN A 684 -8.54 -11.47 -98.85
N ILE A 685 -8.46 -12.20 -97.74
CA ILE A 685 -9.59 -12.84 -97.07
C ILE A 685 -9.84 -12.17 -95.71
N PHE A 686 -8.80 -11.96 -94.91
CA PHE A 686 -8.92 -11.60 -93.50
C PHE A 686 -8.55 -10.16 -93.14
N ALA A 687 -7.89 -9.41 -94.04
CA ALA A 687 -7.49 -8.01 -93.82
C ALA A 687 -7.43 -7.24 -95.15
N TRP A 688 -8.59 -6.91 -95.72
CA TRP A 688 -8.68 -6.22 -97.01
C TRP A 688 -9.40 -4.86 -96.92
N ALA A 689 -10.11 -4.56 -95.84
CA ALA A 689 -10.89 -3.33 -95.65
C ALA A 689 -10.18 -2.30 -94.75
N GLY A 690 -10.51 -1.01 -94.90
CA GLY A 690 -9.96 0.06 -94.04
C GLY A 690 -8.52 0.47 -94.36
N GLY A 691 -8.05 1.54 -93.70
CA GLY A 691 -6.76 2.19 -93.94
C GLY A 691 -6.27 2.98 -92.73
N LEU A 692 -4.95 3.24 -92.65
CA LEU A 692 -4.35 4.20 -91.73
C LEU A 692 -3.91 5.44 -92.50
N GLU A 693 -3.76 6.57 -91.80
CA GLU A 693 -3.21 7.81 -92.36
C GLU A 693 -1.76 7.66 -92.87
N LYS A 694 -1.03 6.66 -92.36
CA LYS A 694 0.34 6.34 -92.72
C LYS A 694 0.50 4.83 -92.95
N MET A 695 0.83 4.44 -94.18
CA MET A 695 0.99 3.06 -94.66
C MET A 695 2.17 2.97 -95.64
N THR A 696 3.37 3.24 -95.13
CA THR A 696 4.61 3.46 -95.89
C THR A 696 5.62 2.31 -95.78
N GLY A 697 5.30 1.27 -95.02
CA GLY A 697 6.13 0.09 -94.82
C GLY A 697 6.42 -0.67 -96.11
N THR A 698 7.68 -1.06 -96.28
CA THR A 698 8.19 -1.77 -97.47
C THR A 698 8.91 -3.05 -97.05
N PRO A 699 8.60 -4.23 -97.63
CA PRO A 699 7.65 -4.46 -98.73
C PRO A 699 6.17 -4.30 -98.36
N TYR A 700 5.32 -4.11 -99.36
CA TYR A 700 3.87 -4.08 -99.18
C TYR A 700 3.37 -5.46 -98.70
N PRO A 701 2.54 -5.54 -97.65
CA PRO A 701 2.06 -6.80 -97.12
C PRO A 701 1.25 -7.64 -98.12
N VAL A 702 1.52 -8.94 -98.18
CA VAL A 702 0.74 -9.92 -98.94
C VAL A 702 0.42 -11.09 -98.02
N SER A 703 -0.84 -11.51 -97.98
CA SER A 703 -1.32 -12.60 -97.12
C SER A 703 -0.96 -12.43 -95.63
N GLY A 704 -1.05 -11.20 -95.12
CA GLY A 704 -0.81 -10.87 -93.71
C GLY A 704 0.67 -10.74 -93.32
N ASN A 705 1.61 -10.68 -94.28
CA ASN A 705 3.05 -10.55 -94.00
C ASN A 705 3.73 -9.54 -94.94
N PRO A 706 4.46 -8.53 -94.43
CA PRO A 706 4.65 -8.21 -93.01
C PRO A 706 3.47 -7.47 -92.35
N VAL A 707 3.52 -7.30 -91.03
CA VAL A 707 2.60 -6.44 -90.26
C VAL A 707 3.38 -5.21 -89.80
N TRP A 708 3.10 -4.07 -90.42
CA TRP A 708 3.83 -2.82 -90.17
C TRP A 708 3.17 -2.00 -89.08
N VAL A 709 3.91 -1.72 -88.01
CA VAL A 709 3.58 -0.73 -86.98
C VAL A 709 4.11 0.62 -87.43
N GLU A 710 3.27 1.65 -87.56
CA GLU A 710 3.68 2.91 -88.21
C GLU A 710 3.29 4.20 -87.49
N ILE A 711 2.24 4.18 -86.67
CA ILE A 711 1.75 5.38 -85.98
C ILE A 711 1.88 5.15 -84.48
N GLU A 712 2.67 5.99 -83.83
CA GLU A 712 2.69 6.10 -82.37
C GLU A 712 1.56 7.03 -81.91
N LYS A 713 0.83 6.61 -80.88
CA LYS A 713 -0.16 7.41 -80.17
C LYS A 713 0.26 7.53 -78.71
N TYR A 714 0.22 8.75 -78.19
CA TYR A 714 0.54 9.06 -76.81
C TYR A 714 -0.65 9.76 -76.15
N ASP A 715 -1.25 9.10 -75.16
CA ASP A 715 -2.42 9.61 -74.41
C ASP A 715 -2.17 9.53 -72.89
N PRO A 716 -1.31 10.41 -72.34
CA PRO A 716 -0.98 10.39 -70.92
C PRO A 716 -2.10 10.97 -70.07
N HIS A 717 -2.38 10.32 -68.95
CA HIS A 717 -3.17 10.88 -67.87
C HIS A 717 -2.62 10.38 -66.53
N PRO A 718 -2.93 11.05 -65.40
CA PRO A 718 -2.35 10.71 -64.10
C PRO A 718 -2.47 9.22 -63.70
N GLY A 719 -3.52 8.53 -64.16
CA GLY A 719 -3.75 7.11 -63.89
C GLY A 719 -2.91 6.12 -64.70
N ASN A 720 -2.25 6.56 -65.76
CA ASN A 720 -1.35 5.71 -66.56
C ASN A 720 0.14 6.08 -66.46
N ASP A 721 0.48 7.07 -65.63
CA ASP A 721 1.87 7.50 -65.43
C ASP A 721 2.77 6.38 -64.89
N PHE A 722 2.24 5.51 -64.02
CA PHE A 722 2.95 4.31 -63.55
C PHE A 722 3.39 3.41 -64.71
N ALA A 723 2.57 3.29 -65.76
CA ALA A 723 2.86 2.48 -66.94
C ALA A 723 3.64 3.24 -68.01
N ASN A 724 4.04 4.49 -67.78
CA ASN A 724 4.80 5.28 -68.74
C ASN A 724 6.30 5.00 -68.58
N SER A 725 6.90 4.30 -69.54
CA SER A 725 8.37 4.19 -69.65
C SER A 725 8.93 4.76 -70.96
N GLY A 726 8.16 5.65 -71.61
CA GLY A 726 8.47 6.21 -72.92
C GLY A 726 8.12 5.27 -74.09
N PRO A 727 8.42 5.70 -75.32
CA PRO A 727 8.21 4.90 -76.52
C PRO A 727 8.90 3.54 -76.44
N TRP A 728 8.16 2.46 -76.73
CA TRP A 728 8.65 1.09 -76.59
C TRP A 728 8.72 0.31 -77.91
N VAL A 729 8.26 0.91 -79.01
CA VAL A 729 8.58 0.47 -80.38
C VAL A 729 9.58 1.44 -80.96
N THR A 730 10.71 0.95 -81.46
CA THR A 730 11.74 1.78 -82.07
C THR A 730 11.78 1.58 -83.59
N GLY A 731 12.06 2.65 -84.34
CA GLY A 731 12.27 2.57 -85.80
C GLY A 731 11.02 2.33 -86.63
N LEU A 732 9.94 3.11 -86.44
CA LEU A 732 8.73 3.03 -87.27
C LEU A 732 9.03 3.43 -88.74
N PRO A 733 8.59 2.66 -89.76
CA PRO A 733 7.76 1.45 -89.70
C PRO A 733 8.52 0.22 -89.15
N ALA A 734 7.95 -0.46 -88.16
CA ALA A 734 8.54 -1.64 -87.53
C ALA A 734 7.73 -2.91 -87.84
N ASP A 735 8.39 -4.03 -88.15
CA ASP A 735 7.74 -5.30 -88.47
C ASP A 735 7.39 -6.10 -87.20
N TYR A 736 6.09 -6.28 -86.95
CA TYR A 736 5.54 -7.05 -85.83
C TYR A 736 4.75 -8.30 -86.30
N THR A 737 5.08 -8.82 -87.48
CA THR A 737 4.50 -10.08 -87.98
C THR A 737 4.66 -11.22 -86.97
N TRP A 738 5.81 -11.28 -86.30
CA TRP A 738 6.09 -12.28 -85.27
C TRP A 738 5.10 -12.28 -84.09
N LEU A 739 4.42 -11.16 -83.84
CA LEU A 739 3.42 -11.03 -82.76
C LEU A 739 2.00 -11.21 -83.30
N ILE A 740 1.67 -10.54 -84.40
CA ILE A 740 0.29 -10.37 -84.88
C ILE A 740 -0.13 -11.50 -85.82
N HIS A 741 0.79 -11.99 -86.64
CA HIS A 741 0.54 -13.06 -87.60
C HIS A 741 1.76 -14.01 -87.73
N PRO A 742 2.17 -14.68 -86.64
CA PRO A 742 3.40 -15.49 -86.62
C PRO A 742 3.33 -16.74 -87.49
N ASN A 743 2.12 -17.22 -87.81
CA ASN A 743 1.88 -18.44 -88.56
C ASN A 743 0.96 -18.15 -89.74
N ALA A 744 1.45 -18.36 -90.97
CA ALA A 744 0.74 -17.99 -92.19
C ALA A 744 -0.61 -18.72 -92.42
N ASN A 745 -0.90 -19.77 -91.65
CA ASN A 745 -2.12 -20.58 -91.76
C ASN A 745 -3.16 -20.28 -90.66
N GLU A 746 -2.90 -19.34 -89.75
CA GLU A 746 -3.77 -19.06 -88.62
C GLU A 746 -3.97 -17.54 -88.46
N TRP A 747 -5.20 -17.09 -88.67
CA TRP A 747 -5.57 -15.68 -88.52
C TRP A 747 -6.09 -15.39 -87.11
N ILE A 748 -5.43 -14.49 -86.39
CA ILE A 748 -5.81 -14.10 -85.02
C ILE A 748 -6.27 -12.63 -85.03
N HIS A 749 -7.53 -12.39 -84.67
CA HIS A 749 -8.11 -11.03 -84.66
C HIS A 749 -7.66 -10.18 -83.46
N SER A 750 -7.21 -10.81 -82.39
CA SER A 750 -6.65 -10.15 -81.21
C SER A 750 -5.81 -11.15 -80.44
N GLY A 751 -4.69 -10.73 -79.87
CA GLY A 751 -3.81 -11.63 -79.14
C GLY A 751 -2.65 -10.90 -78.48
N GLY A 752 -1.60 -11.66 -78.19
CA GLY A 752 -0.46 -11.16 -77.43
C GLY A 752 -0.75 -11.15 -75.93
N GLY A 753 -0.09 -10.23 -75.23
CA GLY A 753 -0.10 -10.17 -73.78
C GLY A 753 0.72 -11.27 -73.12
N GLY A 754 0.74 -11.26 -71.80
CA GLY A 754 1.33 -12.31 -70.99
C GLY A 754 1.62 -11.78 -69.61
N PRO A 755 0.59 -11.70 -68.74
CA PRO A 755 0.73 -11.16 -67.40
C PRO A 755 1.76 -11.95 -66.58
N PRO A 756 2.50 -11.29 -65.67
CA PRO A 756 3.35 -11.98 -64.71
C PRO A 756 2.57 -13.04 -63.92
N LYS A 757 3.18 -14.20 -63.67
CA LYS A 757 2.55 -15.26 -62.87
C LYS A 757 2.59 -14.88 -61.39
N VAL A 758 1.42 -14.63 -60.81
CA VAL A 758 1.26 -14.35 -59.37
C VAL A 758 0.16 -15.26 -58.80
N ASN A 759 0.44 -15.88 -57.66
CA ASN A 759 -0.54 -16.67 -56.91
C ASN A 759 -1.42 -15.72 -56.09
N THR A 760 -2.50 -15.23 -56.69
CA THR A 760 -3.51 -14.41 -56.01
C THR A 760 -4.30 -15.25 -55.01
N TYR A 761 -4.72 -14.63 -53.90
CA TYR A 761 -5.54 -15.30 -52.88
C TYR A 761 -6.43 -14.30 -52.16
N SER A 762 -7.45 -14.82 -51.47
CA SER A 762 -8.35 -14.03 -50.62
C SER A 762 -8.75 -14.88 -49.42
N ASN A 763 -8.31 -14.47 -48.24
CA ASN A 763 -8.62 -15.11 -46.96
C ASN A 763 -9.43 -14.15 -46.10
N SER A 764 -10.44 -14.66 -45.41
CA SER A 764 -11.18 -13.88 -44.42
C SER A 764 -11.59 -14.76 -43.25
N ALA A 765 -11.41 -14.26 -42.04
CA ALA A 765 -11.81 -14.92 -40.81
C ALA A 765 -12.61 -13.95 -39.95
N TRP A 766 -13.59 -14.49 -39.23
CA TRP A 766 -14.38 -13.76 -38.25
C TRP A 766 -14.35 -14.51 -36.93
N ALA A 767 -14.16 -13.77 -35.85
CA ALA A 767 -14.36 -14.23 -34.49
C ALA A 767 -15.52 -13.44 -33.87
N ASN A 768 -16.41 -14.14 -33.18
CA ASN A 768 -17.49 -13.53 -32.40
C ASN A 768 -17.09 -13.57 -30.92
N ASP A 769 -17.63 -12.63 -30.15
CA ASP A 769 -17.50 -12.58 -28.68
C ASP A 769 -16.05 -12.66 -28.19
N VAL A 770 -15.17 -11.86 -28.81
CA VAL A 770 -13.75 -11.82 -28.45
C VAL A 770 -13.59 -11.10 -27.12
N LEU A 771 -13.07 -11.80 -26.13
CA LEU A 771 -12.92 -11.34 -24.76
C LEU A 771 -11.45 -11.38 -24.34
N SER A 772 -10.94 -10.26 -23.87
CA SER A 772 -9.58 -10.11 -23.36
C SER A 772 -9.59 -9.27 -22.08
N GLY A 773 -8.43 -9.19 -21.42
CA GLY A 773 -8.29 -8.41 -20.20
C GLY A 773 -6.98 -8.73 -19.51
N ASP A 774 -6.70 -7.94 -18.49
CA ASP A 774 -5.55 -8.14 -17.62
C ASP A 774 -5.87 -7.70 -16.19
N LEU A 775 -5.05 -8.15 -15.24
CA LEU A 775 -5.10 -7.72 -13.86
C LEU A 775 -3.72 -7.21 -13.48
N LYS A 776 -3.64 -5.94 -13.09
CA LYS A 776 -2.41 -5.26 -12.71
C LYS A 776 -2.43 -4.90 -11.22
N TRP A 777 -1.26 -4.93 -10.60
CA TRP A 777 -1.04 -4.61 -9.20
C TRP A 777 0.09 -3.58 -9.06
N PRO A 778 -0.24 -2.29 -8.96
CA PRO A 778 0.73 -1.25 -8.63
C PRO A 778 1.13 -1.31 -7.15
N ILE A 779 2.41 -1.58 -6.89
CA ILE A 779 2.99 -1.67 -5.54
C ILE A 779 4.50 -1.47 -5.58
N ALA A 780 5.05 -0.81 -4.56
CA ALA A 780 6.47 -0.51 -4.41
C ALA A 780 7.08 0.10 -5.68
N GLU A 781 6.38 1.10 -6.24
CA GLU A 781 6.75 1.80 -7.49
C GLU A 781 6.82 0.94 -8.75
N LYS A 782 6.35 -0.32 -8.69
CA LYS A 782 6.29 -1.25 -9.82
C LYS A 782 4.84 -1.54 -10.19
N ILE A 783 4.60 -1.82 -11.46
CA ILE A 783 3.32 -2.34 -11.94
C ILE A 783 3.50 -3.83 -12.24
N ILE A 784 2.95 -4.68 -11.38
CA ILE A 784 3.04 -6.13 -11.53
C ILE A 784 1.83 -6.61 -12.33
N SER A 785 2.06 -7.28 -13.46
CA SER A 785 1.00 -7.97 -14.20
C SER A 785 0.69 -9.29 -13.49
N LEU A 786 -0.45 -9.36 -12.79
CA LEU A 786 -0.91 -10.58 -12.13
C LEU A 786 -1.47 -11.58 -13.14
N SER A 787 -2.22 -11.11 -14.14
CA SER A 787 -2.82 -11.97 -15.17
C SER A 787 -2.87 -11.21 -16.49
N THR A 788 -2.56 -11.88 -17.59
CA THR A 788 -2.77 -11.39 -18.96
C THR A 788 -4.07 -11.92 -19.59
N LYS A 789 -4.86 -12.63 -18.79
CA LYS A 789 -6.20 -13.12 -19.12
C LYS A 789 -7.24 -12.27 -18.41
N LYS A 790 -8.48 -12.32 -18.91
CA LYS A 790 -9.65 -11.71 -18.29
C LYS A 790 -9.68 -11.99 -16.76
N PRO A 791 -9.82 -10.95 -15.92
CA PRO A 791 -10.00 -11.10 -14.47
C PRO A 791 -11.34 -11.75 -14.08
N ASP A 792 -11.44 -12.18 -12.82
CA ASP A 792 -12.70 -12.63 -12.20
C ASP A 792 -13.83 -11.60 -12.43
N GLU A 793 -15.01 -12.06 -12.83
CA GLU A 793 -16.14 -11.18 -13.17
C GLU A 793 -16.57 -10.31 -11.98
N ARG A 794 -16.34 -10.78 -10.74
CA ARG A 794 -16.65 -10.03 -9.51
C ARG A 794 -15.89 -8.72 -9.38
N TYR A 795 -14.80 -8.50 -10.12
CA TYR A 795 -14.18 -7.18 -10.22
C TYR A 795 -15.13 -6.16 -10.85
N PHE A 796 -15.94 -6.57 -11.84
CA PHE A 796 -16.80 -5.70 -12.65
C PHE A 796 -18.27 -5.71 -12.21
N LEU A 797 -18.64 -6.55 -11.25
CA LEU A 797 -19.98 -6.59 -10.64
C LEU A 797 -19.99 -5.91 -9.27
N PRO A 798 -21.15 -5.44 -8.79
CA PRO A 798 -21.31 -4.95 -7.42
C PRO A 798 -20.89 -5.99 -6.38
N SER A 799 -20.41 -5.50 -5.25
CA SER A 799 -20.04 -6.27 -4.07
C SER A 799 -20.54 -5.51 -2.83
N PRO A 800 -21.41 -6.10 -1.99
CA PRO A 800 -22.10 -7.36 -2.25
C PRO A 800 -23.05 -7.26 -3.46
N ASP A 801 -23.36 -8.40 -4.05
CA ASP A 801 -24.43 -8.55 -5.04
C ASP A 801 -25.81 -8.66 -4.35
N GLU A 802 -26.85 -8.94 -5.13
CA GLU A 802 -28.22 -9.02 -4.60
C GLU A 802 -28.48 -10.22 -3.69
N TYR A 803 -27.57 -11.20 -3.67
CA TYR A 803 -27.64 -12.39 -2.82
C TYR A 803 -26.75 -12.28 -1.58
N GLY A 804 -26.01 -11.17 -1.43
CA GLY A 804 -25.06 -10.96 -0.35
C GLY A 804 -23.67 -11.54 -0.61
N GLU A 805 -23.45 -12.15 -1.79
CA GLU A 805 -22.14 -12.64 -2.21
C GLU A 805 -21.28 -11.49 -2.73
N GLY A 806 -19.96 -11.59 -2.62
CA GLY A 806 -19.12 -10.48 -3.03
C GLY A 806 -17.68 -10.83 -3.30
N MET A 807 -16.88 -9.77 -3.36
CA MET A 807 -15.46 -9.87 -3.62
C MET A 807 -14.66 -9.60 -2.36
N ALA A 808 -13.86 -10.58 -1.94
CA ALA A 808 -12.84 -10.38 -0.93
C ALA A 808 -11.45 -10.51 -1.56
N ARG A 809 -10.59 -9.52 -1.30
CA ARG A 809 -9.15 -9.63 -1.54
C ARG A 809 -8.41 -9.12 -0.32
N THR A 810 -7.37 -9.83 0.07
CA THR A 810 -6.53 -9.51 1.22
C THR A 810 -5.07 -9.44 0.79
N SER A 811 -4.30 -8.62 1.48
CA SER A 811 -2.87 -8.44 1.22
C SER A 811 -2.12 -8.37 2.55
N SER A 812 -0.86 -8.77 2.55
CA SER A 812 0.04 -8.53 3.68
C SER A 812 1.37 -7.99 3.19
N ARG A 813 2.01 -7.17 4.01
CA ARG A 813 3.26 -6.47 3.71
C ARG A 813 4.14 -6.43 4.95
N VAL A 814 5.46 -6.53 4.76
CA VAL A 814 6.45 -6.17 5.77
C VAL A 814 6.63 -4.65 5.73
N PHE A 815 6.38 -3.98 6.86
CA PHE A 815 6.52 -2.52 7.00
C PHE A 815 7.84 -2.13 7.67
N LEU A 816 8.38 -2.98 8.54
CA LEU A 816 9.58 -2.71 9.32
C LEU A 816 10.58 -3.86 9.25
N GLY A 817 11.84 -3.50 9.02
CA GLY A 817 12.95 -4.40 8.75
C GLY A 817 13.46 -4.30 7.32
N GLN A 818 14.50 -5.07 7.01
CA GLN A 818 15.22 -5.04 5.74
C GLN A 818 14.54 -5.89 4.65
N SER A 819 13.60 -6.78 5.02
CA SER A 819 12.87 -7.59 4.04
C SER A 819 11.82 -6.77 3.31
N GLU A 820 12.02 -6.58 2.01
CA GLU A 820 10.95 -6.14 1.11
C GLU A 820 10.07 -7.34 0.78
N TYR A 821 8.87 -7.41 1.35
CA TYR A 821 7.89 -8.47 1.03
C TYR A 821 6.46 -7.94 1.04
N VAL A 822 5.70 -8.31 0.03
CA VAL A 822 4.25 -8.08 -0.04
C VAL A 822 3.56 -9.15 -0.87
N ASN A 823 2.39 -9.60 -0.43
CA ASN A 823 1.55 -10.54 -1.19
C ASN A 823 0.10 -10.06 -1.34
N ILE A 824 -0.64 -10.72 -2.22
CA ILE A 824 -2.04 -10.45 -2.51
C ILE A 824 -2.78 -11.75 -2.78
N SER A 825 -4.04 -11.84 -2.38
CA SER A 825 -4.90 -13.03 -2.50
C SER A 825 -5.37 -13.35 -3.93
N GLU A 826 -4.50 -13.15 -4.91
CA GLU A 826 -4.64 -13.57 -6.30
C GLU A 826 -3.70 -14.75 -6.55
N THR A 827 -4.19 -15.85 -7.09
CA THR A 827 -3.40 -17.07 -7.23
C THR A 827 -2.67 -17.15 -8.57
N ASN A 828 -1.51 -17.81 -8.55
CA ASN A 828 -0.83 -18.29 -9.77
C ASN A 828 -1.37 -19.67 -10.17
N ASP A 829 -0.89 -20.21 -11.30
CA ASP A 829 -1.33 -21.51 -11.82
C ASP A 829 -1.01 -22.68 -10.86
N ALA A 830 -0.05 -22.50 -9.94
CA ALA A 830 0.31 -23.46 -8.89
C ALA A 830 -0.52 -23.31 -7.59
N GLY A 831 -1.46 -22.36 -7.54
CA GLY A 831 -2.33 -22.12 -6.38
C GLY A 831 -1.72 -21.26 -5.27
N PHE A 832 -0.49 -20.77 -5.43
CA PHE A 832 0.12 -19.83 -4.47
C PHE A 832 -0.39 -18.42 -4.71
N TRP A 833 -0.47 -17.63 -3.64
CA TRP A 833 -0.76 -16.20 -3.74
C TRP A 833 0.38 -15.50 -4.45
N LYS A 834 0.07 -14.50 -5.27
CA LYS A 834 1.07 -13.66 -5.93
C LYS A 834 1.72 -12.74 -4.92
N TYR A 835 3.03 -12.54 -5.10
CA TYR A 835 3.85 -11.75 -4.21
C TYR A 835 4.99 -11.07 -4.98
N THR A 836 5.60 -10.08 -4.35
CA THR A 836 6.87 -9.51 -4.77
C THR A 836 7.79 -9.35 -3.57
N GLY A 837 9.09 -9.36 -3.84
CA GLY A 837 10.10 -9.41 -2.79
C GLY A 837 10.24 -10.80 -2.17
N TYR A 838 10.83 -10.88 -0.98
CA TYR A 838 11.23 -12.14 -0.34
C TYR A 838 11.12 -12.08 1.19
N SER A 839 10.65 -13.17 1.78
CA SER A 839 10.85 -13.48 3.20
C SER A 839 10.85 -14.99 3.41
N ASN A 840 11.84 -15.50 4.14
CA ASN A 840 11.98 -16.93 4.46
C ASN A 840 10.95 -17.42 5.50
N LEU A 841 10.19 -16.51 6.10
CA LEU A 841 9.23 -16.79 7.15
C LEU A 841 7.91 -17.36 6.60
N VAL A 842 7.58 -17.08 5.34
CA VAL A 842 6.24 -17.31 4.79
C VAL A 842 6.23 -18.30 3.63
N SER A 843 5.05 -18.86 3.34
CA SER A 843 4.81 -19.84 2.26
C SER A 843 3.89 -19.31 1.16
N HIS A 844 3.61 -18.01 1.16
CA HIS A 844 2.79 -17.31 0.15
C HIS A 844 1.39 -17.92 -0.05
N SER A 845 0.73 -18.38 1.02
CA SER A 845 -0.58 -19.05 0.92
C SER A 845 -1.76 -18.26 1.49
N ARG A 846 -1.49 -17.15 2.20
CA ARG A 846 -2.50 -16.29 2.84
C ARG A 846 -1.95 -14.90 3.16
N ALA A 847 -2.80 -14.04 3.72
CA ALA A 847 -2.34 -12.81 4.36
C ALA A 847 -1.69 -13.17 5.69
N TYR A 848 -0.46 -12.71 5.91
CA TYR A 848 0.31 -12.95 7.12
C TYR A 848 0.29 -11.73 8.04
N HIS A 849 0.41 -11.96 9.34
CA HIS A 849 0.63 -10.92 10.34
C HIS A 849 2.08 -10.97 10.81
N PHE A 850 2.88 -10.02 10.36
CA PHE A 850 4.26 -9.86 10.80
C PHE A 850 4.31 -9.07 12.10
N ILE A 851 5.21 -9.44 13.01
CA ILE A 851 5.45 -8.76 14.28
C ILE A 851 6.94 -8.48 14.46
N GLY A 852 7.28 -7.45 15.23
CA GLY A 852 8.67 -7.05 15.45
C GLY A 852 9.32 -6.52 14.16
N VAL A 853 10.57 -6.89 13.92
CA VAL A 853 11.39 -6.43 12.78
C VAL A 853 11.75 -7.62 11.90
N ILE A 854 11.50 -7.53 10.59
CA ILE A 854 11.72 -8.64 9.66
C ILE A 854 12.88 -8.33 8.71
N ASN A 855 14.01 -9.00 8.93
CA ASN A 855 15.23 -8.85 8.12
C ASN A 855 15.51 -10.06 7.20
N GLU A 856 14.64 -11.07 7.18
CA GLU A 856 14.84 -12.34 6.47
C GLU A 856 13.65 -12.85 5.64
#